data_AF-A0AAD9UUU1-F1
#
_entry.id   AF-A0AAD9UUU1-F1
#
_cell.length_a   1.000
_cell.length_b   1.000
_cell.length_c   1.000
_cell.angle_alpha   90.00
_cell.angle_beta   90.00
_cell.angle_gamma   90.00
#
_symmetry.space_group_name_H-M   'P 1'
#
loop_
_entity.id
_entity.type
_entity.pdbx_description
1 polymer ?
#
loop_
_entity_poly.entity_id
_entity_poly.type
_entity_poly.pdbx_seq_one_letter_code
_entity_poly.pdbx_strand_id
1 'polypeptide(L)'
;MALAIGNGGAQRPQRPQRCSSGGGPKFKLIHEGDIQVCRLNHSRTLISKVLSSKFLRRWEAHHLYLGDFQLYSSTCVGFMECPVLYQDILEAYTVNRWDTGQHFCIRVTIPEGSVLLKASNAYLRDQWLHSLKWKVNLLRYRRLISMSCDPEGLMRELRELVLFSLTTPIQDDVIFTVPLEMVSDILAHHFVSTDEEQEKLIITLAPVLEYVQPSPEVCAFFGKHCKGQSYNNEVLDVFLPAVHRILKHNMDFGKYPHLRMFVQDYIYTLFCKDVNAEVVREFVESVHSPGAACPHPRVLPNLVAVVLSAVYSTFDQSDKLLVKYDEINIKFLLCFMTVMDTIAQFEDWRPSLSTLLQPIPFPKEALKNETFVLYISGVIKAFAEDQRCEVHQSILPVRKGKDGWIDIICPGGVSCFDEGHFFSHVMSRLLDCCGRRKKTLLELKDSMLGPFMLLALRGESSFIQTLSFMLEVEVLHDENDKLQIISTLESTEEGKQCYEALCIKKAKFRQMQEKGGPTVLTLPTKSTDDDLARLLKSGSFGNLQSLNLAFTHVTSACAEYLVQLPALLHLNLWSTQFGDKGLHMVAEQLHNLESLNLCETPVTDDGLSSLVIMSNLRNLNLNSTRLSPTTYEKLRKLPRLEEIDVRYTDV
;
A
#
# COMPACT_ATOMS: atom_id res chain seq x y z
N MET A 1 6.21 30.89 -45.95
CA MET A 1 7.14 29.79 -46.30
C MET A 1 7.41 29.00 -45.04
N ALA A 2 6.69 27.89 -44.88
CA ALA A 2 6.95 26.93 -43.81
C ALA A 2 8.16 26.09 -44.19
N LEU A 3 9.12 25.94 -43.28
CA LEU A 3 10.19 24.96 -43.37
C LEU A 3 10.08 24.05 -42.15
N ALA A 4 9.67 22.81 -42.44
CA ALA A 4 9.60 21.71 -41.52
C ALA A 4 11.02 21.22 -41.18
N ILE A 5 11.29 20.99 -39.90
CA ILE A 5 12.44 20.23 -39.42
C ILE A 5 11.89 18.98 -38.74
N GLY A 6 12.27 17.83 -39.28
CA GLY A 6 11.69 16.52 -38.98
C GLY A 6 12.01 16.00 -37.59
N ASN A 7 10.99 15.43 -36.95
CA ASN A 7 11.13 14.58 -35.77
C ASN A 7 11.82 13.27 -36.17
N GLY A 8 13.09 13.13 -35.81
CA GLY A 8 13.77 11.84 -35.71
C GLY A 8 13.29 11.08 -34.49
N GLY A 9 12.08 10.51 -34.56
CA GLY A 9 11.59 9.59 -33.54
C GLY A 9 12.27 8.23 -33.70
N ALA A 10 13.24 7.93 -32.82
CA ALA A 10 13.69 6.56 -32.61
C ALA A 10 12.48 5.73 -32.16
N GLN A 11 12.05 4.78 -32.99
CA GLN A 11 11.00 3.84 -32.65
C GLN A 11 11.45 3.05 -31.42
N ARG A 12 10.76 3.28 -30.28
CA ARG A 12 10.86 2.40 -29.10
C ARG A 12 10.62 0.95 -29.58
N PRO A 13 11.43 -0.03 -29.16
CA PRO A 13 11.15 -1.42 -29.47
C PRO A 13 9.75 -1.74 -28.95
N GLN A 14 8.88 -2.20 -29.85
CA GLN A 14 7.58 -2.70 -29.48
C GLN A 14 7.79 -3.76 -28.40
N ARG A 15 7.11 -3.62 -27.25
CA ARG A 15 6.99 -4.69 -26.26
C ARG A 15 6.72 -5.98 -27.02
N PRO A 16 7.35 -7.12 -26.66
CA PRO A 16 6.68 -8.39 -26.90
C PRO A 16 5.33 -8.23 -26.19
N GLN A 17 4.27 -8.00 -26.98
CA GLN A 17 2.96 -8.43 -26.54
C GLN A 17 3.17 -9.87 -26.06
N ARG A 18 2.46 -10.30 -25.01
CA ARG A 18 2.20 -11.74 -24.81
C ARG A 18 2.14 -12.34 -26.20
N CYS A 19 2.91 -13.37 -26.52
CA CYS A 19 2.66 -14.11 -27.74
C CYS A 19 1.22 -14.63 -27.63
N SER A 20 0.28 -13.79 -28.07
CA SER A 20 -1.08 -14.08 -28.48
C SER A 20 -1.05 -14.64 -29.90
N SER A 21 0.13 -14.99 -30.41
CA SER A 21 0.35 -15.93 -31.50
C SER A 21 0.06 -17.36 -31.00
N GLY A 22 -1.22 -17.61 -30.72
CA GLY A 22 -1.74 -18.93 -30.41
C GLY A 22 -3.03 -18.83 -29.62
N GLY A 23 -4.15 -18.52 -30.28
CA GLY A 23 -5.50 -18.58 -29.72
C GLY A 23 -5.97 -20.01 -29.43
N GLY A 24 -5.14 -20.81 -28.77
CA GLY A 24 -5.39 -22.19 -28.39
C GLY A 24 -5.60 -22.37 -26.88
N PRO A 25 -6.11 -23.53 -26.46
CA PRO A 25 -6.29 -23.87 -25.05
C PRO A 25 -4.95 -23.88 -24.29
N LYS A 26 -5.00 -23.45 -23.03
CA LYS A 26 -3.85 -23.31 -22.11
C LYS A 26 -3.88 -24.44 -21.08
N PHE A 27 -2.75 -25.08 -20.85
CA PHE A 27 -2.68 -26.30 -20.02
C PHE A 27 -1.76 -26.13 -18.81
N LYS A 28 -2.18 -26.59 -17.63
CA LYS A 28 -1.25 -26.75 -16.50
C LYS A 28 -0.41 -28.01 -16.71
N LEU A 29 0.84 -28.02 -16.23
CA LEU A 29 1.67 -29.23 -16.28
C LEU A 29 1.01 -30.33 -15.43
N ILE A 30 0.72 -31.48 -16.05
CA ILE A 30 0.19 -32.64 -15.31
C ILE A 30 1.36 -33.48 -14.79
N HIS A 31 1.25 -33.97 -13.56
CA HIS A 31 2.24 -34.84 -12.93
C HIS A 31 1.73 -36.26 -12.75
N GLU A 32 0.42 -36.42 -12.52
CA GLU A 32 -0.23 -37.71 -12.35
C GLU A 32 -1.70 -37.64 -12.79
N GLY A 33 -2.33 -38.80 -12.96
CA GLY A 33 -3.78 -38.89 -13.10
C GLY A 33 -4.28 -40.21 -13.70
N ASP A 34 -5.59 -40.40 -13.61
CA ASP A 34 -6.27 -41.59 -14.13
C ASP A 34 -6.46 -41.51 -15.65
N ILE A 35 -6.04 -42.57 -16.35
CA ILE A 35 -6.12 -42.67 -17.80
C ILE A 35 -6.29 -44.12 -18.25
N GLN A 36 -7.01 -44.32 -19.36
CA GLN A 36 -7.12 -45.65 -19.94
C GLN A 36 -5.90 -45.91 -20.83
N VAL A 37 -5.28 -47.07 -20.68
CA VAL A 37 -4.07 -47.47 -21.42
C VAL A 37 -4.35 -48.70 -22.28
N CYS A 38 -3.73 -48.73 -23.45
CA CYS A 38 -3.68 -49.90 -24.33
C CYS A 38 -2.26 -50.00 -24.91
N ARG A 39 -1.59 -51.15 -24.75
CA ARG A 39 -0.23 -51.40 -25.27
C ARG A 39 -0.27 -52.36 -26.45
N LEU A 40 0.43 -52.00 -27.52
CA LEU A 40 0.48 -52.75 -28.78
C LEU A 40 1.94 -53.07 -29.11
N ASN A 41 2.32 -54.36 -29.08
CA ASN A 41 3.70 -54.82 -29.30
C ASN A 41 3.91 -55.27 -30.77
N HIS A 42 3.77 -54.37 -31.74
CA HIS A 42 3.87 -54.70 -33.18
C HIS A 42 4.46 -53.57 -34.04
N SER A 43 4.89 -53.90 -35.27
CA SER A 43 5.45 -52.93 -36.23
C SER A 43 4.43 -51.88 -36.70
N ARG A 44 4.91 -50.70 -37.13
CA ARG A 44 4.09 -49.53 -37.53
C ARG A 44 2.95 -49.87 -38.51
N THR A 45 3.14 -50.82 -39.42
CA THR A 45 2.18 -51.21 -40.48
C THR A 45 1.06 -52.15 -40.02
N LEU A 46 1.29 -53.00 -39.01
CA LEU A 46 0.24 -53.87 -38.43
C LEU A 46 -0.70 -53.09 -37.51
N ILE A 47 -0.20 -52.01 -36.91
CA ILE A 47 -0.95 -51.19 -35.96
C ILE A 47 -2.14 -50.48 -36.63
N SER A 48 -2.08 -50.03 -37.88
CA SER A 48 -3.25 -49.42 -38.55
C SER A 48 -4.42 -50.40 -38.73
N LYS A 49 -4.12 -51.69 -38.96
CA LYS A 49 -5.12 -52.78 -39.04
C LYS A 49 -5.68 -53.17 -37.66
N VAL A 50 -4.85 -53.16 -36.61
CA VAL A 50 -5.29 -53.42 -35.23
C VAL A 50 -6.11 -52.25 -34.68
N LEU A 51 -5.70 -51.00 -34.96
CA LEU A 51 -6.41 -49.78 -34.57
C LEU A 51 -7.78 -49.64 -35.23
N SER A 52 -8.00 -50.23 -36.41
CA SER A 52 -9.30 -50.20 -37.10
C SER A 52 -10.25 -51.32 -36.64
N SER A 53 -9.77 -52.36 -35.95
CA SER A 53 -10.60 -53.46 -35.44
C SER A 53 -11.06 -53.20 -34.00
N LYS A 54 -12.37 -53.15 -33.74
CA LYS A 54 -12.93 -52.96 -32.38
C LYS A 54 -12.62 -54.13 -31.44
N PHE A 55 -12.49 -55.34 -31.98
CA PHE A 55 -12.39 -56.58 -31.20
C PHE A 55 -10.97 -56.89 -30.68
N LEU A 56 -9.95 -56.19 -31.16
CA LEU A 56 -8.54 -56.45 -30.81
C LEU A 56 -7.99 -55.45 -29.76
N ARG A 57 -8.81 -54.54 -29.22
CA ARG A 57 -8.40 -53.46 -28.33
C ARG A 57 -8.93 -53.66 -26.92
N ARG A 58 -8.08 -54.14 -26.01
CA ARG A 58 -8.36 -54.13 -24.56
C ARG A 58 -7.81 -52.83 -23.95
N TRP A 59 -8.61 -52.20 -23.10
CA TRP A 59 -8.23 -51.00 -22.35
C TRP A 59 -8.16 -51.35 -20.86
N GLU A 60 -7.12 -50.86 -20.20
CA GLU A 60 -6.93 -51.01 -18.75
C GLU A 60 -6.90 -49.64 -18.11
N ALA A 61 -7.56 -49.49 -16.96
CA ALA A 61 -7.53 -48.24 -16.20
C ALA A 61 -6.25 -48.20 -15.38
N HIS A 62 -5.48 -47.13 -15.51
CA HIS A 62 -4.25 -46.91 -14.78
C HIS A 62 -4.25 -45.52 -14.17
N HIS A 63 -3.68 -45.41 -12.98
CA HIS A 63 -3.22 -44.14 -12.45
C HIS A 63 -1.76 -43.98 -12.86
N LEU A 64 -1.46 -42.99 -13.70
CA LEU A 64 -0.13 -42.77 -14.28
C LEU A 64 0.58 -41.58 -13.64
N TYR A 65 1.90 -41.65 -13.63
CA TYR A 65 2.82 -40.61 -13.17
C TYR A 65 3.79 -40.23 -14.29
N LEU A 66 3.94 -38.93 -14.51
CA LEU A 66 5.04 -38.34 -15.28
C LEU A 66 6.23 -38.08 -14.35
N GLY A 67 7.02 -39.13 -14.13
CA GLY A 67 8.24 -39.07 -13.33
C GLY A 67 9.36 -38.25 -13.99
N ASP A 68 10.56 -38.31 -13.43
CA ASP A 68 11.71 -37.54 -13.96
C ASP A 68 12.34 -38.17 -15.19
N PHE A 69 12.29 -39.50 -15.29
CA PHE A 69 12.94 -40.26 -16.37
C PHE A 69 11.97 -41.16 -17.15
N GLN A 70 10.75 -41.33 -16.66
CA GLN A 70 9.81 -42.34 -17.17
C GLN A 70 8.34 -42.00 -16.89
N LEU A 71 7.47 -42.50 -17.76
CA LEU A 71 6.02 -42.60 -17.55
C LEU A 71 5.70 -43.97 -16.94
N TYR A 72 5.16 -43.99 -15.73
CA TYR A 72 4.88 -45.24 -15.00
C TYR A 72 3.49 -45.23 -14.37
N SER A 73 2.98 -46.40 -13.95
CA SER A 73 1.71 -46.52 -13.26
C SER A 73 1.91 -46.84 -11.78
N SER A 74 1.02 -46.40 -10.89
CA SER A 74 1.00 -46.95 -9.51
C SER A 74 0.55 -48.41 -9.48
N THR A 75 -0.21 -48.85 -10.50
CA THR A 75 -0.57 -50.25 -10.72
C THR A 75 0.33 -50.84 -11.80
N CYS A 76 1.56 -51.21 -11.42
CA CYS A 76 2.57 -51.85 -12.29
C CYS A 76 2.19 -53.29 -12.68
N VAL A 77 1.03 -53.45 -13.31
CA VAL A 77 0.51 -54.72 -13.82
C VAL A 77 -0.07 -54.48 -15.21
N GLY A 78 -0.32 -55.55 -15.97
CA GLY A 78 -0.99 -55.46 -17.26
C GLY A 78 -0.20 -54.61 -18.27
N PHE A 79 -0.86 -53.69 -18.97
CA PHE A 79 -0.23 -52.89 -20.04
C PHE A 79 0.86 -51.91 -19.59
N MET A 80 0.96 -51.64 -18.28
CA MET A 80 1.98 -50.79 -17.67
C MET A 80 2.81 -51.54 -16.61
N GLU A 81 2.99 -52.86 -16.76
CA GLU A 81 3.92 -53.65 -15.93
C GLU A 81 5.35 -53.08 -15.99
N CYS A 82 5.82 -52.74 -17.19
CA CYS A 82 7.07 -52.02 -17.40
C CYS A 82 6.82 -50.53 -17.69
N PRO A 83 7.50 -49.60 -17.00
CA PRO A 83 7.40 -48.18 -17.28
C PRO A 83 7.93 -47.85 -18.68
N VAL A 84 7.45 -46.74 -19.24
CA VAL A 84 7.96 -46.21 -20.51
C VAL A 84 9.04 -45.18 -20.20
N LEU A 85 10.30 -45.54 -20.43
CA LEU A 85 11.42 -44.60 -20.27
C LEU A 85 11.30 -43.50 -21.33
N TYR A 86 11.52 -42.24 -20.93
CA TYR A 86 11.42 -41.11 -21.86
C TYR A 86 12.44 -41.19 -23.01
N GLN A 87 13.60 -41.81 -22.76
CA GLN A 87 14.62 -42.03 -23.78
C GLN A 87 14.18 -42.98 -24.92
N ASP A 88 13.19 -43.84 -24.64
CA ASP A 88 12.67 -44.81 -25.61
C ASP A 88 11.46 -44.24 -26.37
N ILE A 89 10.98 -43.04 -26.03
CA ILE A 89 9.87 -42.42 -26.73
C ILE A 89 10.36 -41.82 -28.04
N LEU A 90 9.94 -42.42 -29.15
CA LEU A 90 10.27 -41.96 -30.50
C LEU A 90 9.40 -40.77 -30.91
N GLU A 91 8.08 -40.89 -30.71
CA GLU A 91 7.09 -39.85 -31.08
C GLU A 91 5.86 -39.93 -30.18
N ALA A 92 5.26 -38.79 -29.85
CA ALA A 92 3.95 -38.68 -29.19
C ALA A 92 3.03 -37.72 -29.95
N TYR A 93 1.84 -38.19 -30.38
CA TYR A 93 0.89 -37.40 -31.17
C TYR A 93 -0.58 -37.78 -30.92
N THR A 94 -1.49 -36.85 -31.23
CA THR A 94 -2.95 -37.10 -31.13
C THR A 94 -3.43 -38.03 -32.23
N VAL A 95 -4.35 -38.93 -31.88
CA VAL A 95 -5.01 -39.81 -32.86
C VAL A 95 -6.35 -39.18 -33.24
N ASN A 96 -6.41 -38.51 -34.39
CA ASN A 96 -7.55 -37.66 -34.76
C ASN A 96 -8.76 -38.41 -35.35
N ARG A 97 -8.58 -39.57 -36.00
CA ARG A 97 -9.67 -40.36 -36.60
C ARG A 97 -9.33 -41.85 -36.62
N TRP A 98 -10.19 -42.68 -36.04
CA TRP A 98 -9.99 -44.14 -35.96
C TRP A 98 -11.28 -44.96 -35.69
N ASP A 99 -12.39 -44.34 -35.32
CA ASP A 99 -13.75 -44.93 -35.27
C ASP A 99 -14.81 -43.80 -35.34
N THR A 100 -16.08 -44.19 -35.46
CA THR A 100 -17.29 -43.34 -35.41
C THR A 100 -17.51 -42.61 -34.07
N GLY A 101 -16.84 -43.03 -32.99
CA GLY A 101 -16.82 -42.31 -31.70
C GLY A 101 -15.67 -41.31 -31.58
N GLN A 102 -15.92 -40.15 -30.98
CA GLN A 102 -14.85 -39.25 -30.56
C GLN A 102 -14.07 -39.89 -29.40
N HIS A 103 -12.82 -40.30 -29.64
CA HIS A 103 -11.94 -40.76 -28.56
C HIS A 103 -10.72 -39.85 -28.46
N PHE A 104 -10.46 -39.37 -27.25
CA PHE A 104 -9.40 -38.42 -26.97
C PHE A 104 -8.10 -39.16 -26.64
N CYS A 105 -7.46 -39.71 -27.68
CA CYS A 105 -6.31 -40.59 -27.54
C CYS A 105 -4.98 -39.93 -27.96
N ILE A 106 -3.92 -40.25 -27.22
CA ILE A 106 -2.52 -40.00 -27.55
C ILE A 106 -1.88 -41.33 -27.92
N ARG A 107 -1.05 -41.34 -28.96
CA ARG A 107 -0.18 -42.47 -29.26
C ARG A 107 1.26 -42.11 -28.93
N VAL A 108 1.87 -42.90 -28.05
CA VAL A 108 3.29 -42.86 -27.70
C VAL A 108 3.97 -44.03 -28.40
N THR A 109 4.88 -43.75 -29.32
CA THR A 109 5.62 -44.78 -30.07
C THR A 109 6.94 -45.08 -29.38
N ILE A 110 7.23 -46.36 -29.18
CA ILE A 110 8.46 -46.89 -28.56
C ILE A 110 9.06 -47.98 -29.48
N PRO A 111 10.35 -48.35 -29.36
CA PRO A 111 10.97 -49.37 -30.21
C PRO A 111 10.18 -50.68 -30.31
N GLU A 112 9.63 -51.12 -29.19
CA GLU A 112 8.88 -52.38 -29.08
C GLU A 112 7.41 -52.27 -29.54
N GLY A 113 6.92 -51.07 -29.89
CA GLY A 113 5.54 -50.89 -30.34
C GLY A 113 4.92 -49.52 -30.03
N SER A 114 3.72 -49.50 -29.45
CA SER A 114 3.02 -48.26 -29.12
C SER A 114 2.17 -48.39 -27.86
N VAL A 115 2.18 -47.34 -27.04
CA VAL A 115 1.29 -47.17 -25.88
C VAL A 115 0.27 -46.09 -26.22
N LEU A 116 -1.01 -46.45 -26.15
CA LEU A 116 -2.12 -45.54 -26.35
C LEU A 116 -2.65 -45.07 -25.00
N LEU A 117 -2.79 -43.77 -24.85
CA LEU A 117 -3.33 -43.12 -23.66
C LEU A 117 -4.65 -42.45 -24.03
N LYS A 118 -5.76 -42.89 -23.44
CA LYS A 118 -7.10 -42.36 -23.71
C LYS A 118 -7.60 -41.55 -22.53
N ALA A 119 -7.71 -40.25 -22.74
CA ALA A 119 -8.27 -39.30 -21.78
C ALA A 119 -9.80 -39.23 -21.90
N SER A 120 -10.45 -38.65 -20.89
CA SER A 120 -11.90 -38.50 -20.84
C SER A 120 -12.44 -37.37 -21.74
N ASN A 121 -11.62 -36.36 -22.04
CA ASN A 121 -11.98 -35.25 -22.93
C ASN A 121 -10.77 -34.73 -23.73
N ALA A 122 -11.03 -33.89 -24.74
CA ALA A 122 -9.98 -33.32 -25.61
C ALA A 122 -8.96 -32.48 -24.83
N TYR A 123 -9.43 -31.70 -23.83
CA TYR A 123 -8.57 -30.85 -23.00
C TYR A 123 -7.53 -31.68 -22.24
N LEU A 124 -7.97 -32.73 -21.53
CA LEU A 124 -7.08 -33.62 -20.77
C LEU A 124 -6.13 -34.38 -21.69
N ARG A 125 -6.58 -34.83 -22.87
CA ARG A 125 -5.69 -35.45 -23.87
C ARG A 125 -4.56 -34.49 -24.25
N ASP A 126 -4.90 -33.26 -24.60
CA ASP A 126 -3.89 -32.29 -25.04
C ASP A 126 -2.99 -31.87 -23.86
N GLN A 127 -3.53 -31.74 -22.65
CA GLN A 127 -2.77 -31.52 -21.42
C GLN A 127 -1.74 -32.64 -21.17
N TRP A 128 -2.15 -33.91 -21.25
CA TRP A 128 -1.25 -35.06 -21.12
C TRP A 128 -0.19 -35.09 -22.23
N LEU A 129 -0.57 -34.81 -23.48
CA LEU A 129 0.36 -34.79 -24.61
C LEU A 129 1.45 -33.72 -24.43
N HIS A 130 1.05 -32.50 -24.10
CA HIS A 130 2.00 -31.39 -23.93
C HIS A 130 2.88 -31.61 -22.70
N SER A 131 2.34 -32.12 -21.60
CA SER A 131 3.12 -32.42 -20.38
C SER A 131 4.12 -33.56 -20.60
N LEU A 132 3.73 -34.61 -21.33
CA LEU A 132 4.65 -35.69 -21.71
C LEU A 132 5.75 -35.17 -22.63
N LYS A 133 5.41 -34.38 -23.66
CA LYS A 133 6.39 -33.75 -24.54
C LYS A 133 7.36 -32.86 -23.76
N TRP A 134 6.88 -32.12 -22.76
CA TRP A 134 7.72 -31.30 -21.89
C TRP A 134 8.73 -32.17 -21.13
N LYS A 135 8.27 -33.22 -20.45
CA LYS A 135 9.14 -34.13 -19.67
C LYS A 135 10.17 -34.87 -20.53
N VAL A 136 9.79 -35.32 -21.73
CA VAL A 136 10.71 -35.98 -22.68
C VAL A 136 11.81 -35.02 -23.14
N ASN A 137 11.44 -33.80 -23.52
CA ASN A 137 12.42 -32.79 -23.93
C ASN A 137 13.29 -32.35 -22.75
N LEU A 138 12.74 -32.19 -21.55
CA LEU A 138 13.49 -31.88 -20.33
C LEU A 138 14.62 -32.88 -20.07
N LEU A 139 14.33 -34.19 -20.18
CA LEU A 139 15.35 -35.21 -20.03
C LEU A 139 16.46 -35.10 -21.08
N ARG A 140 16.07 -34.85 -22.34
CA ARG A 140 17.01 -34.64 -23.44
C ARG A 140 17.96 -33.48 -23.15
N TYR A 141 17.43 -32.34 -22.72
CA TYR A 141 18.24 -31.15 -22.39
C TYR A 141 19.16 -31.39 -21.19
N ARG A 142 18.67 -32.02 -20.11
CA ARG A 142 19.52 -32.37 -18.94
C ARG A 142 20.70 -33.26 -19.32
N ARG A 143 20.47 -34.26 -20.19
CA ARG A 143 21.55 -35.15 -20.66
C ARG A 143 22.59 -34.40 -21.49
N LEU A 144 22.14 -33.55 -22.42
CA LEU A 144 23.05 -32.79 -23.27
C LEU A 144 23.96 -31.87 -22.45
N ILE A 145 23.43 -31.21 -21.42
CA ILE A 145 24.23 -30.39 -20.50
C ILE A 145 25.24 -31.24 -19.73
N SER A 146 24.84 -32.41 -19.22
CA SER A 146 25.74 -33.29 -18.47
C SER A 146 26.86 -33.92 -19.32
N MET A 147 26.71 -33.92 -20.65
CA MET A 147 27.63 -34.57 -21.59
C MET A 147 28.39 -33.58 -22.48
N SER A 148 28.04 -32.29 -22.48
CA SER A 148 28.65 -31.29 -23.37
C SER A 148 29.99 -30.82 -22.83
N CYS A 149 31.06 -31.01 -23.61
CA CYS A 149 32.37 -30.38 -23.39
C CYS A 149 32.55 -29.09 -24.23
N ASP A 150 31.53 -28.70 -25.00
CA ASP A 150 31.56 -27.59 -25.97
C ASP A 150 30.61 -26.45 -25.52
N PRO A 151 31.14 -25.27 -25.14
CA PRO A 151 30.34 -24.11 -24.74
C PRO A 151 29.37 -23.61 -25.82
N GLU A 152 29.73 -23.67 -27.11
CA GLU A 152 28.85 -23.19 -28.18
C GLU A 152 27.63 -24.10 -28.37
N GLY A 153 27.86 -25.43 -28.38
CA GLY A 153 26.81 -26.43 -28.40
C GLY A 153 25.85 -26.28 -27.21
N LEU A 154 26.40 -26.08 -26.00
CA LEU A 154 25.61 -25.86 -24.78
C LEU A 154 24.70 -24.63 -24.91
N MET A 155 25.23 -23.51 -25.41
CA MET A 155 24.49 -22.28 -25.62
C MET A 155 23.36 -22.43 -26.64
N ARG A 156 23.57 -23.20 -27.70
CA ARG A 156 22.54 -23.51 -28.70
C ARG A 156 21.39 -24.31 -28.07
N GLU A 157 21.70 -25.36 -27.32
CA GLU A 157 20.67 -26.21 -26.68
C GLU A 157 19.89 -25.43 -25.61
N LEU A 158 20.56 -24.58 -24.83
CA LEU A 158 19.89 -23.71 -23.86
C LEU A 158 18.92 -22.73 -24.54
N ARG A 159 19.32 -22.15 -25.68
CA ARG A 159 18.45 -21.27 -26.49
C ARG A 159 17.22 -22.02 -27.00
N GLU A 160 17.38 -23.27 -27.45
CA GLU A 160 16.27 -24.11 -27.86
C GLU A 160 15.33 -24.43 -26.71
N LEU A 161 15.86 -24.71 -25.51
CA LEU A 161 15.04 -24.92 -24.32
C LEU A 161 14.27 -23.65 -23.91
N VAL A 162 14.91 -22.49 -23.93
CA VAL A 162 14.25 -21.20 -23.66
C VAL A 162 13.12 -20.99 -24.68
N LEU A 163 13.38 -21.21 -25.97
CA LEU A 163 12.36 -21.11 -27.01
C LEU A 163 11.21 -22.11 -26.78
N PHE A 164 11.52 -23.34 -26.38
CA PHE A 164 10.51 -24.35 -26.06
C PHE A 164 9.66 -23.97 -24.85
N SER A 165 10.26 -23.36 -23.83
CA SER A 165 9.57 -22.83 -22.64
C SER A 165 8.60 -21.71 -22.98
N LEU A 166 8.93 -20.87 -23.97
CA LEU A 166 8.09 -19.75 -24.41
C LEU A 166 6.98 -20.17 -25.39
N THR A 167 7.18 -21.24 -26.15
CA THR A 167 6.28 -21.66 -27.25
C THR A 167 5.37 -22.83 -26.87
N THR A 168 5.66 -23.53 -25.77
CA THR A 168 4.81 -24.62 -25.30
C THR A 168 3.41 -24.13 -24.91
N PRO A 169 2.34 -24.90 -25.19
CA PRO A 169 0.99 -24.60 -24.71
C PRO A 169 0.80 -24.71 -23.18
N ILE A 170 1.84 -25.13 -22.45
CA ILE A 170 1.84 -25.24 -20.99
C ILE A 170 1.95 -23.84 -20.38
N GLN A 171 1.09 -23.56 -19.39
CA GLN A 171 1.10 -22.33 -18.59
C GLN A 171 1.27 -22.70 -17.12
N ASP A 172 2.51 -23.02 -16.75
CA ASP A 172 2.91 -23.33 -15.39
C ASP A 172 4.26 -22.66 -15.11
N ASP A 173 4.41 -21.96 -13.99
CA ASP A 173 5.63 -21.17 -13.70
C ASP A 173 6.89 -22.05 -13.66
N VAL A 174 6.74 -23.34 -13.32
CA VAL A 174 7.82 -24.33 -13.29
C VAL A 174 8.51 -24.48 -14.65
N ILE A 175 7.83 -24.21 -15.77
CA ILE A 175 8.48 -24.34 -17.08
C ILE A 175 9.55 -23.27 -17.30
N PHE A 176 9.39 -22.10 -16.67
CA PHE A 176 10.33 -20.99 -16.77
C PHE A 176 11.45 -21.09 -15.73
N THR A 177 11.26 -21.83 -14.62
CA THR A 177 12.34 -22.08 -13.64
C THR A 177 13.42 -22.99 -14.20
N VAL A 178 13.05 -23.99 -15.00
CA VAL A 178 13.96 -25.02 -15.53
C VAL A 178 15.20 -24.45 -16.25
N PRO A 179 15.08 -23.51 -17.21
CA PRO A 179 16.26 -22.89 -17.83
C PRO A 179 17.19 -22.22 -16.82
N LEU A 180 16.64 -21.61 -15.77
CA LEU A 180 17.43 -20.93 -14.73
C LEU A 180 18.13 -21.92 -13.80
N GLU A 181 17.47 -23.01 -13.41
CA GLU A 181 18.07 -24.10 -12.64
C GLU A 181 19.25 -24.71 -13.41
N MET A 182 19.09 -24.94 -14.72
CA MET A 182 20.16 -25.45 -15.58
C MET A 182 21.34 -24.50 -15.66
N VAL A 183 21.10 -23.19 -15.75
CA VAL A 183 22.19 -22.20 -15.74
C VAL A 183 22.86 -22.13 -14.37
N SER A 184 22.12 -22.29 -13.28
CA SER A 184 22.69 -22.42 -11.94
C SER A 184 23.69 -23.57 -11.88
N ASP A 185 23.34 -24.73 -12.43
CA ASP A 185 24.24 -25.89 -12.51
C ASP A 185 25.47 -25.61 -13.40
N ILE A 186 25.28 -24.99 -14.56
CA ILE A 186 26.39 -24.63 -15.48
C ILE A 186 27.39 -23.67 -14.80
N LEU A 187 26.89 -22.66 -14.08
CA LEU A 187 27.70 -21.70 -13.35
C LEU A 187 28.48 -22.35 -12.20
N ALA A 188 27.86 -23.29 -11.48
CA ALA A 188 28.51 -24.03 -10.40
C ALA A 188 29.69 -24.89 -10.88
N HIS A 189 29.65 -25.36 -12.14
CA HIS A 189 30.71 -26.19 -12.74
C HIS A 189 31.73 -25.38 -13.57
N HIS A 190 31.67 -24.04 -13.55
CA HIS A 190 32.59 -23.13 -14.26
C HIS A 190 32.74 -23.40 -15.77
N PHE A 191 31.69 -23.91 -16.43
CA PHE A 191 31.73 -24.21 -17.87
C PHE A 191 31.82 -22.97 -18.78
N VAL A 192 31.47 -21.79 -18.26
CA VAL A 192 31.48 -20.52 -19.00
C VAL A 192 32.52 -19.60 -18.36
N SER A 193 33.57 -19.26 -19.12
CA SER A 193 34.78 -18.64 -18.55
C SER A 193 35.05 -17.22 -19.05
N THR A 194 34.67 -16.91 -20.30
CA THR A 194 34.94 -15.59 -20.89
C THR A 194 33.77 -14.62 -20.73
N ASP A 195 34.05 -13.32 -20.70
CA ASP A 195 33.00 -12.29 -20.58
C ASP A 195 32.00 -12.36 -21.75
N GLU A 196 32.47 -12.61 -22.99
CA GLU A 196 31.61 -12.73 -24.17
C GLU A 196 30.62 -13.91 -24.07
N GLU A 197 31.08 -15.06 -23.57
CA GLU A 197 30.19 -16.21 -23.36
C GLU A 197 29.17 -15.95 -22.23
N GLN A 198 29.58 -15.25 -21.18
CA GLN A 198 28.71 -14.85 -20.08
C GLN A 198 27.63 -13.86 -20.55
N GLU A 199 27.96 -12.90 -21.41
CA GLU A 199 26.97 -11.98 -22.01
C GLU A 199 25.98 -12.73 -22.92
N LYS A 200 26.46 -13.66 -23.75
CA LYS A 200 25.58 -14.52 -24.57
C LYS A 200 24.64 -15.35 -23.71
N LEU A 201 25.10 -15.82 -22.55
CA LEU A 201 24.29 -16.54 -21.57
C LEU A 201 23.17 -15.66 -21.01
N ILE A 202 23.48 -14.43 -20.60
CA ILE A 202 22.51 -13.46 -20.11
C ILE A 202 21.44 -13.15 -21.17
N ILE A 203 21.87 -12.84 -22.40
CA ILE A 203 20.95 -12.56 -23.52
C ILE A 203 20.04 -13.76 -23.81
N THR A 204 20.57 -14.98 -23.70
CA THR A 204 19.79 -16.21 -23.91
C THR A 204 18.73 -16.41 -22.83
N LEU A 205 19.01 -16.01 -21.59
CA LEU A 205 18.06 -16.08 -20.48
C LEU A 205 17.04 -14.94 -20.45
N ALA A 206 17.33 -13.80 -21.07
CA ALA A 206 16.50 -12.59 -21.06
C ALA A 206 14.99 -12.87 -21.19
N PRO A 207 14.53 -13.71 -22.16
CA PRO A 207 13.11 -13.92 -22.37
C PRO A 207 12.37 -14.61 -21.21
N VAL A 208 13.04 -15.46 -20.43
CA VAL A 208 12.40 -16.20 -19.33
C VAL A 208 12.33 -15.38 -18.04
N LEU A 209 13.20 -14.39 -17.88
CA LEU A 209 13.26 -13.53 -16.68
C LEU A 209 12.00 -12.66 -16.50
N GLU A 210 11.21 -12.45 -17.55
CA GLU A 210 9.91 -11.79 -17.46
C GLU A 210 8.87 -12.63 -16.70
N TYR A 211 9.06 -13.95 -16.65
CA TYR A 211 8.07 -14.92 -16.16
C TYR A 211 8.43 -15.53 -14.81
N VAL A 212 9.69 -15.47 -14.38
CA VAL A 212 10.14 -16.12 -13.15
C VAL A 212 11.23 -15.31 -12.47
N GLN A 213 11.36 -15.45 -11.15
CA GLN A 213 12.45 -14.83 -10.40
C GLN A 213 13.74 -15.65 -10.55
N PRO A 214 14.91 -14.98 -10.70
CA PRO A 214 16.21 -15.66 -10.75
C PRO A 214 16.54 -16.38 -9.44
N SER A 215 17.29 -17.49 -9.53
CA SER A 215 17.83 -18.17 -8.34
C SER A 215 18.94 -17.33 -7.67
N PRO A 216 19.31 -17.61 -6.41
CA PRO A 216 20.42 -16.94 -5.73
C PRO A 216 21.73 -16.90 -6.53
N GLU A 217 22.08 -18.01 -7.18
CA GLU A 217 23.28 -18.17 -8.01
C GLU A 217 23.21 -17.29 -9.25
N VAL A 218 22.05 -17.26 -9.92
CA VAL A 218 21.80 -16.40 -11.08
C VAL A 218 21.81 -14.92 -10.69
N CYS A 219 21.27 -14.56 -9.52
CA CYS A 219 21.37 -13.20 -8.99
C CYS A 219 22.81 -12.77 -8.73
N ALA A 220 23.61 -13.63 -8.12
CA ALA A 220 25.02 -13.35 -7.86
C ALA A 220 25.80 -13.18 -9.19
N PHE A 221 25.50 -14.02 -10.17
CA PHE A 221 26.04 -13.91 -11.52
C PHE A 221 25.65 -12.58 -12.18
N PHE A 222 24.37 -12.21 -12.20
CA PHE A 222 23.94 -10.93 -12.76
C PHE A 222 24.55 -9.72 -12.02
N GLY A 223 24.61 -9.75 -10.68
CA GLY A 223 25.23 -8.70 -9.86
C GLY A 223 26.71 -8.50 -10.18
N LYS A 224 27.45 -9.58 -10.50
CA LYS A 224 28.84 -9.48 -10.98
C LYS A 224 28.94 -8.69 -12.29
N HIS A 225 28.00 -8.90 -13.22
CA HIS A 225 27.95 -8.16 -14.49
C HIS A 225 27.46 -6.72 -14.32
N CYS A 226 26.74 -6.40 -13.25
CA CYS A 226 26.46 -5.01 -12.87
C CYS A 226 27.72 -4.30 -12.32
N LYS A 227 28.62 -5.02 -11.63
CA LYS A 227 29.82 -4.47 -10.96
C LYS A 227 31.13 -4.54 -11.79
N GLY A 228 31.11 -5.12 -13.00
CA GLY A 228 32.29 -5.36 -13.83
C GLY A 228 32.89 -4.12 -14.52
N GLN A 229 34.12 -4.24 -15.04
CA GLN A 229 34.87 -3.13 -15.67
C GLN A 229 34.46 -2.82 -17.13
N SER A 230 33.71 -3.70 -17.79
CA SER A 230 33.20 -3.50 -19.16
C SER A 230 31.69 -3.32 -19.13
N TYR A 231 31.26 -2.07 -19.06
CA TYR A 231 29.84 -1.70 -19.11
C TYR A 231 29.24 -2.06 -20.48
N ASN A 232 28.57 -3.21 -20.60
CA ASN A 232 27.76 -3.49 -21.77
C ASN A 232 26.32 -2.98 -21.55
N ASN A 233 25.91 -1.98 -22.34
CA ASN A 233 24.57 -1.40 -22.27
C ASN A 233 23.48 -2.42 -22.62
N GLU A 234 23.75 -3.31 -23.58
CA GLU A 234 22.79 -4.32 -24.04
C GLU A 234 22.42 -5.29 -22.91
N VAL A 235 23.39 -5.65 -22.07
CA VAL A 235 23.20 -6.55 -20.92
C VAL A 235 22.36 -5.91 -19.82
N LEU A 236 22.49 -4.60 -19.61
CA LEU A 236 21.71 -3.89 -18.60
C LEU A 236 20.25 -3.70 -19.03
N ASP A 237 20.00 -3.47 -20.32
CA ASP A 237 18.64 -3.42 -20.85
C ASP A 237 17.93 -4.78 -20.72
N VAL A 238 18.68 -5.88 -20.84
CA VAL A 238 18.19 -7.25 -20.60
C VAL A 238 17.75 -7.49 -19.15
N PHE A 239 18.36 -6.82 -18.16
CA PHE A 239 17.98 -6.98 -16.76
C PHE A 239 16.73 -6.20 -16.36
N LEU A 240 16.35 -5.16 -17.11
CA LEU A 240 15.22 -4.29 -16.76
C LEU A 240 13.91 -5.05 -16.49
N PRO A 241 13.46 -5.99 -17.35
CA PRO A 241 12.22 -6.73 -17.11
C PRO A 241 12.29 -7.63 -15.87
N ALA A 242 13.46 -8.21 -15.59
CA ALA A 242 13.70 -9.04 -14.41
C ALA A 242 13.57 -8.20 -13.13
N VAL A 243 14.22 -7.03 -13.11
CA VAL A 243 14.17 -6.09 -11.99
C VAL A 243 12.75 -5.56 -11.77
N HIS A 244 12.03 -5.22 -12.85
CA HIS A 244 10.62 -4.85 -12.78
C HIS A 244 9.77 -5.95 -12.15
N ARG A 245 9.98 -7.22 -12.55
CA ARG A 245 9.26 -8.35 -11.99
C ARG A 245 9.55 -8.51 -10.49
N ILE A 246 10.81 -8.42 -10.09
CA ILE A 246 11.22 -8.50 -8.68
C ILE A 246 10.50 -7.42 -7.86
N LEU A 247 10.56 -6.16 -8.29
CA LEU A 247 9.92 -5.05 -7.58
C LEU A 247 8.39 -5.17 -7.51
N LYS A 248 7.75 -5.72 -8.56
CA LYS A 248 6.29 -5.85 -8.63
C LYS A 248 5.73 -7.07 -7.90
N HIS A 249 6.48 -8.16 -7.81
CA HIS A 249 5.96 -9.45 -7.36
C HIS A 249 6.69 -10.04 -6.15
N ASN A 250 7.88 -9.56 -5.79
CA ASN A 250 8.54 -10.03 -4.57
C ASN A 250 7.76 -9.61 -3.33
N MET A 251 7.60 -10.57 -2.42
CA MET A 251 6.82 -10.40 -1.20
C MET A 251 7.69 -10.07 0.02
N ASP A 252 8.95 -10.54 0.03
CA ASP A 252 9.80 -10.47 1.21
C ASP A 252 11.29 -10.59 0.84
N PHE A 253 12.01 -9.48 0.85
CA PHE A 253 13.47 -9.50 0.65
C PHE A 253 14.25 -10.09 1.83
N GLY A 254 13.65 -10.25 3.01
CA GLY A 254 14.27 -10.94 4.14
C GLY A 254 14.47 -12.43 3.85
N LYS A 255 13.53 -13.06 3.14
CA LYS A 255 13.65 -14.45 2.68
C LYS A 255 14.55 -14.60 1.45
N TYR A 256 14.63 -13.56 0.62
CA TYR A 256 15.36 -13.58 -0.65
C TYR A 256 16.37 -12.43 -0.76
N PRO A 257 17.45 -12.42 0.05
CA PRO A 257 18.40 -11.29 0.09
C PRO A 257 19.15 -11.09 -1.23
N HIS A 258 19.43 -12.15 -1.99
CA HIS A 258 20.12 -12.07 -3.28
C HIS A 258 19.32 -11.29 -4.34
N LEU A 259 17.98 -11.36 -4.31
CA LEU A 259 17.14 -10.54 -5.19
C LEU A 259 17.31 -9.05 -4.86
N ARG A 260 17.35 -8.70 -3.56
CA ARG A 260 17.56 -7.31 -3.13
C ARG A 260 18.92 -6.80 -3.57
N MET A 261 19.97 -7.59 -3.36
CA MET A 261 21.34 -7.23 -3.76
C MET A 261 21.45 -7.04 -5.27
N PHE A 262 20.84 -7.92 -6.06
CA PHE A 262 20.81 -7.77 -7.52
C PHE A 262 20.10 -6.47 -7.95
N VAL A 263 18.94 -6.14 -7.36
CA VAL A 263 18.24 -4.88 -7.65
C VAL A 263 19.07 -3.66 -7.23
N GLN A 264 19.76 -3.72 -6.09
CA GLN A 264 20.67 -2.66 -5.66
C GLN A 264 21.83 -2.47 -6.66
N ASP A 265 22.49 -3.57 -7.03
CA ASP A 265 23.59 -3.55 -7.98
C ASP A 265 23.13 -2.96 -9.32
N TYR A 266 21.96 -3.37 -9.82
CA TYR A 266 21.37 -2.84 -11.05
C TYR A 266 21.14 -1.31 -10.98
N ILE A 267 20.45 -0.83 -9.94
CA ILE A 267 20.14 0.59 -9.77
C ILE A 267 21.42 1.42 -9.64
N TYR A 268 22.39 0.93 -8.87
CA TYR A 268 23.67 1.62 -8.72
C TYR A 268 24.47 1.67 -10.03
N THR A 269 24.44 0.60 -10.83
CA THR A 269 25.07 0.60 -12.16
C THR A 269 24.37 1.57 -13.12
N LEU A 270 23.03 1.69 -13.07
CA LEU A 270 22.32 2.72 -13.83
C LEU A 270 22.76 4.13 -13.41
N PHE A 271 22.86 4.38 -12.10
CA PHE A 271 23.32 5.66 -11.56
C PHE A 271 24.74 6.01 -12.01
N CYS A 272 25.67 5.05 -12.00
CA CYS A 272 27.06 5.30 -12.42
C CYS A 272 27.20 5.71 -13.90
N LYS A 273 26.20 5.45 -14.75
CA LYS A 273 26.20 5.87 -16.16
C LYS A 273 25.77 7.30 -16.38
N ASP A 274 25.00 7.87 -15.46
CA ASP A 274 24.40 9.18 -15.62
C ASP A 274 24.78 10.09 -14.46
N VAL A 275 25.60 11.10 -14.79
CA VAL A 275 26.09 12.09 -13.84
C VAL A 275 24.93 12.86 -13.17
N ASN A 276 23.77 12.98 -13.82
CA ASN A 276 22.63 13.77 -13.33
C ASN A 276 21.57 12.94 -12.58
N ALA A 277 21.78 11.62 -12.47
CA ALA A 277 20.86 10.68 -11.85
C ALA A 277 19.46 10.61 -12.48
N GLU A 278 19.28 11.14 -13.69
CA GLU A 278 18.01 11.17 -14.42
C GLU A 278 17.58 9.76 -14.83
N VAL A 279 18.53 8.93 -15.25
CA VAL A 279 18.26 7.51 -15.58
C VAL A 279 17.66 6.75 -14.38
N VAL A 280 18.04 7.11 -13.15
CA VAL A 280 17.45 6.51 -11.94
C VAL A 280 16.03 7.01 -11.72
N ARG A 281 15.76 8.30 -11.98
CA ARG A 281 14.39 8.86 -11.90
C ARG A 281 13.47 8.21 -12.93
N GLU A 282 13.92 8.14 -14.18
CA GLU A 282 13.21 7.45 -15.27
C GLU A 282 12.94 5.98 -14.93
N PHE A 283 13.91 5.29 -14.30
CA PHE A 283 13.71 3.93 -13.82
C PHE A 283 12.60 3.85 -12.76
N VAL A 284 12.62 4.70 -11.73
CA VAL A 284 11.58 4.74 -10.68
C VAL A 284 10.20 5.05 -11.28
N GLU A 285 10.12 6.00 -12.22
CA GLU A 285 8.89 6.31 -12.96
C GLU A 285 8.40 5.11 -13.78
N SER A 286 9.31 4.36 -14.40
CA SER A 286 8.96 3.20 -15.21
C SER A 286 8.34 2.06 -14.40
N VAL A 287 8.71 1.90 -13.12
CA VAL A 287 8.12 0.91 -12.20
C VAL A 287 6.85 1.40 -11.52
N HIS A 288 6.71 2.71 -11.28
CA HIS A 288 5.46 3.35 -10.85
C HIS A 288 4.36 3.18 -11.91
N SER A 289 4.74 3.29 -13.20
CA SER A 289 3.88 3.40 -14.39
C SER A 289 3.32 4.82 -14.59
N PRO A 290 2.96 5.23 -15.82
CA PRO A 290 2.55 6.61 -16.14
C PRO A 290 1.12 6.96 -15.67
N GLY A 291 0.44 6.06 -14.94
CA GLY A 291 -0.88 6.32 -14.39
C GLY A 291 -0.82 7.26 -13.19
N ALA A 292 -1.96 7.89 -12.86
CA ALA A 292 -2.08 8.75 -11.68
C ALA A 292 -1.92 7.99 -10.34
N ALA A 293 -2.08 6.67 -10.37
CA ALA A 293 -1.83 5.79 -9.23
C ALA A 293 -1.05 4.56 -9.69
N CYS A 294 -0.11 4.10 -8.87
CA CYS A 294 0.65 2.90 -9.13
C CYS A 294 -0.23 1.64 -9.06
N PRO A 295 -0.31 0.82 -10.12
CA PRO A 295 -1.12 -0.41 -10.11
C PRO A 295 -0.46 -1.56 -9.34
N HIS A 296 0.75 -1.37 -8.83
CA HIS A 296 1.57 -2.41 -8.22
C HIS A 296 1.92 -2.07 -6.77
N PRO A 297 1.13 -2.53 -5.77
CA PRO A 297 1.28 -2.11 -4.37
C PRO A 297 2.59 -2.57 -3.72
N ARG A 298 3.35 -3.47 -4.37
CA ARG A 298 4.63 -3.98 -3.86
C ARG A 298 5.85 -3.16 -4.28
N VAL A 299 5.72 -2.34 -5.33
CA VAL A 299 6.86 -1.58 -5.87
C VAL A 299 7.43 -0.64 -4.81
N LEU A 300 6.57 0.16 -4.17
CA LEU A 300 6.97 1.11 -3.14
C LEU A 300 7.67 0.42 -1.94
N PRO A 301 7.06 -0.56 -1.24
CA PRO A 301 7.74 -1.26 -0.14
C PRO A 301 9.07 -1.90 -0.54
N ASN A 302 9.15 -2.48 -1.75
CA ASN A 302 10.36 -3.12 -2.24
C ASN A 302 11.47 -2.10 -2.53
N LEU A 303 11.16 -0.96 -3.16
CA LEU A 303 12.12 0.12 -3.37
C LEU A 303 12.60 0.72 -2.03
N VAL A 304 11.69 0.94 -1.08
CA VAL A 304 12.06 1.42 0.26
C VAL A 304 12.99 0.41 0.95
N ALA A 305 12.70 -0.89 0.88
CA ALA A 305 13.59 -1.91 1.46
C ALA A 305 14.99 -1.95 0.81
N VAL A 306 15.06 -1.74 -0.51
CA VAL A 306 16.31 -1.59 -1.26
C VAL A 306 17.10 -0.37 -0.78
N VAL A 307 16.45 0.78 -0.62
CA VAL A 307 17.10 2.00 -0.11
C VAL A 307 17.54 1.84 1.35
N LEU A 308 16.67 1.37 2.24
CA LEU A 308 17.00 1.18 3.65
C LEU A 308 18.20 0.26 3.80
N SER A 309 18.21 -0.88 3.11
CA SER A 309 19.36 -1.79 3.13
C SER A 309 20.64 -1.12 2.63
N ALA A 310 20.57 -0.25 1.62
CA ALA A 310 21.74 0.47 1.11
C ALA A 310 22.27 1.47 2.15
N VAL A 311 21.38 2.26 2.77
CA VAL A 311 21.75 3.20 3.83
C VAL A 311 22.36 2.48 5.03
N TYR A 312 21.77 1.36 5.46
CA TYR A 312 22.38 0.54 6.52
C TYR A 312 23.77 0.04 6.12
N SER A 313 23.96 -0.49 4.91
CA SER A 313 25.28 -0.93 4.45
C SER A 313 26.31 0.19 4.39
N THR A 314 25.89 1.44 4.11
CA THR A 314 26.79 2.61 4.12
C THR A 314 27.23 3.00 5.53
N PHE A 315 26.37 2.85 6.54
CA PHE A 315 26.58 3.38 7.89
C PHE A 315 26.75 2.32 8.99
N ASP A 316 26.67 1.03 8.67
CA ASP A 316 26.89 -0.05 9.64
C ASP A 316 28.39 -0.16 10.00
N GLN A 317 28.68 -0.16 11.29
CA GLN A 317 30.04 -0.13 11.85
C GLN A 317 30.61 -1.55 12.11
N SER A 318 29.99 -2.59 11.55
CA SER A 318 30.26 -3.98 11.89
C SER A 318 31.40 -4.64 11.11
N ASP A 319 31.88 -4.07 10.00
CA ASP A 319 33.03 -4.60 9.25
C ASP A 319 34.24 -3.65 9.26
N LYS A 320 35.16 -3.89 10.20
CA LYS A 320 36.45 -3.20 10.37
C LYS A 320 37.47 -3.50 9.24
N LEU A 321 37.03 -3.79 8.01
CA LEU A 321 37.92 -4.15 6.89
C LEU A 321 37.76 -3.31 5.60
N LEU A 322 36.94 -2.25 5.59
CA LEU A 322 36.82 -1.37 4.42
C LEU A 322 37.30 0.07 4.70
N VAL A 323 38.52 0.18 5.23
CA VAL A 323 39.30 1.43 5.13
C VAL A 323 39.96 1.45 3.75
N LYS A 324 39.22 1.85 2.70
CA LYS A 324 39.79 2.34 1.41
C LYS A 324 38.80 2.94 0.38
N TYR A 325 37.57 3.31 0.73
CA TYR A 325 36.57 3.75 -0.26
C TYR A 325 35.65 4.90 0.20
N ASP A 326 36.22 6.07 0.52
CA ASP A 326 35.40 7.23 0.92
C ASP A 326 34.56 7.82 -0.24
N GLU A 327 35.04 7.80 -1.49
CA GLU A 327 34.23 8.31 -2.63
C GLU A 327 33.10 7.37 -3.06
N ILE A 328 33.32 6.05 -3.03
CA ILE A 328 32.32 5.07 -3.47
C ILE A 328 31.12 5.07 -2.52
N ASN A 329 31.36 5.19 -1.21
CA ASN A 329 30.28 5.23 -0.22
C ASN A 329 29.37 6.45 -0.39
N ILE A 330 29.93 7.62 -0.74
CA ILE A 330 29.14 8.83 -1.01
C ILE A 330 28.30 8.70 -2.28
N LYS A 331 28.89 8.21 -3.39
CA LYS A 331 28.13 7.98 -4.64
C LYS A 331 27.03 6.93 -4.47
N PHE A 332 27.32 5.86 -3.73
CA PHE A 332 26.35 4.82 -3.42
C PHE A 332 25.19 5.37 -2.59
N LEU A 333 25.48 6.15 -1.54
CA LEU A 333 24.46 6.83 -0.75
C LEU A 333 23.61 7.78 -1.62
N LEU A 334 24.26 8.60 -2.44
CA LEU A 334 23.62 9.56 -3.33
C LEU A 334 22.63 8.87 -4.29
N CYS A 335 22.99 7.71 -4.84
CA CYS A 335 22.14 6.92 -5.71
C CYS A 335 20.81 6.54 -5.03
N PHE A 336 20.88 5.93 -3.84
CA PHE A 336 19.68 5.44 -3.16
C PHE A 336 18.89 6.56 -2.47
N MET A 337 19.55 7.66 -2.09
CA MET A 337 18.83 8.85 -1.66
C MET A 337 18.10 9.55 -2.81
N THR A 338 18.63 9.49 -4.04
CA THR A 338 17.89 9.93 -5.25
C THR A 338 16.65 9.08 -5.47
N VAL A 339 16.74 7.75 -5.29
CA VAL A 339 15.57 6.87 -5.35
C VAL A 339 14.53 7.27 -4.29
N MET A 340 14.95 7.49 -3.04
CA MET A 340 14.04 7.89 -1.95
C MET A 340 13.35 9.22 -2.24
N ASP A 341 14.10 10.22 -2.68
CA ASP A 341 13.57 11.54 -3.04
C ASP A 341 12.55 11.43 -4.18
N THR A 342 12.87 10.66 -5.23
CA THR A 342 11.96 10.44 -6.37
C THR A 342 10.66 9.79 -5.94
N ILE A 343 10.72 8.77 -5.07
CA ILE A 343 9.53 8.09 -4.53
C ILE A 343 8.64 9.06 -3.74
N ALA A 344 9.24 10.00 -3.01
CA ALA A 344 8.51 10.98 -2.20
C ALA A 344 7.73 12.02 -3.04
N GLN A 345 8.08 12.20 -4.32
CA GLN A 345 7.37 13.11 -5.23
C GLN A 345 6.02 12.55 -5.73
N PHE A 346 5.79 11.24 -5.61
CA PHE A 346 4.53 10.61 -6.04
C PHE A 346 3.42 10.77 -5.00
N GLU A 347 2.37 11.51 -5.33
CA GLU A 347 1.30 11.84 -4.40
C GLU A 347 0.53 10.62 -3.86
N ASP A 348 0.39 9.56 -4.65
CA ASP A 348 -0.29 8.32 -4.26
C ASP A 348 0.60 7.43 -3.36
N TRP A 349 1.92 7.50 -3.53
CA TRP A 349 2.88 6.80 -2.66
C TRP A 349 3.12 7.50 -1.32
N ARG A 350 3.02 8.82 -1.23
CA ARG A 350 3.30 9.60 0.00
C ARG A 350 2.65 9.02 1.28
N PRO A 351 1.34 8.66 1.33
CA PRO A 351 0.75 8.09 2.55
C PRO A 351 1.40 6.78 2.98
N SER A 352 1.62 5.86 2.03
CA SER A 352 2.25 4.57 2.34
C SER A 352 3.73 4.74 2.68
N LEU A 353 4.46 5.61 1.98
CA LEU A 353 5.85 5.94 2.27
C LEU A 353 6.01 6.52 3.67
N SER A 354 5.14 7.47 4.02
CA SER A 354 5.14 8.14 5.33
C SER A 354 4.99 7.15 6.49
N THR A 355 4.19 6.09 6.28
CA THR A 355 4.00 5.00 7.23
C THR A 355 5.20 4.05 7.27
N LEU A 356 5.78 3.71 6.11
CA LEU A 356 6.98 2.85 6.03
C LEU A 356 8.21 3.48 6.68
N LEU A 357 8.24 4.80 6.78
CA LEU A 357 9.30 5.57 7.43
C LEU A 357 9.01 5.88 8.91
N GLN A 358 8.08 5.13 9.53
CA GLN A 358 7.75 5.22 10.94
C GLN A 358 7.84 3.85 11.67
N PRO A 359 8.54 3.76 12.83
CA PRO A 359 9.45 4.78 13.38
C PRO A 359 10.63 5.03 12.44
N ILE A 360 11.38 6.12 12.65
CA ILE A 360 12.53 6.49 11.80
C ILE A 360 13.46 5.28 11.60
N PRO A 361 13.52 4.70 10.39
CA PRO A 361 14.16 3.40 10.15
C PRO A 361 15.63 3.55 9.72
N PHE A 362 16.32 4.59 10.20
CA PHE A 362 17.68 4.93 9.76
C PHE A 362 18.66 4.84 10.93
N PRO A 363 19.93 4.45 10.68
CA PRO A 363 20.95 4.42 11.71
C PRO A 363 21.27 5.85 12.19
N LYS A 364 21.60 5.99 13.48
CA LYS A 364 21.90 7.30 14.09
C LYS A 364 23.03 8.05 13.40
N GLU A 365 24.00 7.33 12.84
CA GLU A 365 25.12 7.94 12.10
C GLU A 365 24.68 8.52 10.75
N ALA A 366 23.67 7.93 10.09
CA ALA A 366 23.09 8.52 8.89
C ALA A 366 22.41 9.87 9.22
N LEU A 367 21.71 9.96 10.35
CA LEU A 367 21.02 11.18 10.78
C LEU A 367 21.98 12.35 11.12
N LYS A 368 23.27 12.07 11.29
CA LYS A 368 24.32 13.08 11.49
C LYS A 368 25.05 13.45 10.20
N ASN A 369 24.86 12.68 9.12
CA ASN A 369 25.56 12.90 7.87
C ASN A 369 24.87 13.97 7.03
N GLU A 370 25.58 15.04 6.69
CA GLU A 370 25.03 16.20 5.96
C GLU A 370 24.38 15.82 4.63
N THR A 371 25.01 14.95 3.85
CA THR A 371 24.47 14.50 2.55
C THR A 371 23.16 13.75 2.75
N PHE A 372 23.11 12.79 3.67
CA PHE A 372 21.88 12.07 3.99
C PHE A 372 20.77 13.02 4.46
N VAL A 373 21.11 13.94 5.37
CA VAL A 373 20.17 14.92 5.93
C VAL A 373 19.57 15.81 4.85
N LEU A 374 20.36 16.26 3.87
CA LEU A 374 19.87 17.08 2.77
C LEU A 374 18.76 16.37 1.97
N TYR A 375 18.98 15.10 1.61
CA TYR A 375 17.99 14.33 0.84
C TYR A 375 16.77 13.93 1.66
N ILE A 376 16.95 13.47 2.90
CA ILE A 376 15.80 13.10 3.74
C ILE A 376 14.96 14.34 4.08
N SER A 377 15.56 15.54 4.12
CA SER A 377 14.82 16.80 4.27
C SER A 377 13.88 17.06 3.09
N GLY A 378 14.28 16.69 1.86
CA GLY A 378 13.38 16.71 0.69
C GLY A 378 12.13 15.84 0.89
N VAL A 379 12.32 14.63 1.44
CA VAL A 379 11.24 13.69 1.75
C VAL A 379 10.32 14.23 2.87
N ILE A 380 10.90 14.74 3.95
CA ILE A 380 10.13 15.34 5.07
C ILE A 380 9.35 16.57 4.59
N LYS A 381 9.94 17.38 3.70
CA LYS A 381 9.24 18.51 3.07
C LYS A 381 8.05 18.03 2.26
N ALA A 382 8.22 16.99 1.44
CA ALA A 382 7.13 16.42 0.65
C ALA A 382 5.97 15.91 1.53
N PHE A 383 6.26 15.40 2.73
CA PHE A 383 5.23 15.03 3.71
C PHE A 383 4.53 16.26 4.29
N ALA A 384 5.26 17.32 4.61
CA ALA A 384 4.73 18.56 5.19
C ALA A 384 3.90 19.37 4.19
N GLU A 385 4.12 19.19 2.89
CA GLU A 385 3.38 19.86 1.81
C GLU A 385 2.21 19.03 1.27
N ASP A 386 2.00 17.80 1.77
CA ASP A 386 0.86 16.97 1.37
C ASP A 386 -0.47 17.56 1.86
N GLN A 387 -1.55 17.37 1.10
CA GLN A 387 -2.87 17.91 1.48
C GLN A 387 -3.57 17.08 2.57
N ARG A 388 -3.11 15.86 2.82
CA ARG A 388 -3.76 14.87 3.69
C ARG A 388 -3.17 14.95 5.10
N CYS A 389 -4.04 15.19 6.08
CA CYS A 389 -3.64 15.25 7.50
C CYS A 389 -2.97 13.98 8.02
N GLU A 390 -3.27 12.80 7.45
CA GLU A 390 -2.65 11.54 7.85
C GLU A 390 -1.14 11.50 7.55
N VAL A 391 -0.71 12.16 6.47
CA VAL A 391 0.71 12.28 6.11
C VAL A 391 1.42 13.25 7.07
N HIS A 392 0.78 14.37 7.42
CA HIS A 392 1.33 15.29 8.43
C HIS A 392 1.56 14.63 9.79
N GLN A 393 0.67 13.72 10.19
CA GLN A 393 0.82 12.98 11.45
C GLN A 393 2.04 12.07 11.45
N SER A 394 2.55 11.66 10.29
CA SER A 394 3.75 10.84 10.20
C SER A 394 5.02 11.60 10.59
N ILE A 395 5.01 12.93 10.56
CA ILE A 395 6.14 13.78 10.96
C ILE A 395 6.28 13.80 12.49
N LEU A 396 5.18 13.62 13.20
CA LEU A 396 5.13 13.56 14.66
C LEU A 396 5.59 12.20 15.20
N PRO A 397 5.99 12.12 16.48
CA PRO A 397 6.23 10.86 17.17
C PRO A 397 5.08 9.86 17.03
N VAL A 398 5.40 8.61 16.64
CA VAL A 398 4.42 7.52 16.56
C VAL A 398 3.83 7.20 17.95
N ARG A 399 4.65 7.35 19.00
CA ARG A 399 4.28 7.11 20.39
C ARG A 399 5.23 7.84 21.33
N LYS A 400 4.77 8.06 22.56
CA LYS A 400 5.57 8.69 23.63
C LYS A 400 6.92 7.98 23.81
N GLY A 401 8.00 8.75 23.85
CA GLY A 401 9.37 8.25 24.05
C GLY A 401 10.05 7.69 22.80
N LYS A 402 9.48 7.87 21.61
CA LYS A 402 10.14 7.61 20.32
C LYS A 402 10.22 8.90 19.53
N ASP A 403 11.41 9.24 19.06
CA ASP A 403 11.65 10.42 18.24
C ASP A 403 10.89 10.30 16.91
N GLY A 404 10.16 11.37 16.56
CA GLY A 404 9.60 11.61 15.24
C GLY A 404 10.54 12.48 14.39
N TRP A 405 10.15 12.71 13.13
CA TRP A 405 10.91 13.57 12.22
C TRP A 405 11.09 14.98 12.78
N ILE A 406 10.08 15.46 13.49
CA ILE A 406 10.06 16.78 14.12
C ILE A 406 11.12 16.92 15.22
N ASP A 407 11.44 15.84 15.95
CA ASP A 407 12.42 15.85 17.04
C ASP A 407 13.86 15.86 16.51
N ILE A 408 14.09 15.30 15.31
CA ILE A 408 15.44 15.27 14.74
C ILE A 408 15.79 16.53 13.97
N ILE A 409 14.81 17.23 13.38
CA ILE A 409 15.04 18.45 12.59
C ILE A 409 14.87 19.75 13.39
N CYS A 410 14.35 19.70 14.62
CA CYS A 410 14.17 20.90 15.44
C CYS A 410 15.52 21.56 15.80
N PRO A 411 15.54 22.85 16.16
CA PRO A 411 16.73 23.49 16.71
C PRO A 411 17.37 22.68 17.86
N GLY A 412 18.64 22.29 17.68
CA GLY A 412 19.36 21.42 18.61
C GLY A 412 19.19 19.91 18.37
N GLY A 413 18.32 19.53 17.44
CA GLY A 413 18.16 18.17 16.93
C GLY A 413 19.34 17.74 16.05
N VAL A 414 19.54 16.41 15.95
CA VAL A 414 20.71 15.81 15.28
C VAL A 414 20.81 16.10 13.79
N SER A 415 19.70 16.44 13.14
CA SER A 415 19.59 16.70 11.70
C SER A 415 19.21 18.15 11.39
N CYS A 416 19.32 19.07 12.35
CA CYS A 416 19.13 20.50 12.12
C CYS A 416 20.38 21.10 11.47
N PHE A 417 20.28 21.50 10.20
CA PHE A 417 21.41 21.99 9.40
C PHE A 417 21.34 23.49 9.06
N ASP A 418 20.22 24.16 9.31
CA ASP A 418 19.95 25.52 8.86
C ASP A 418 19.40 26.43 9.96
N GLU A 419 19.91 26.27 11.19
CA GLU A 419 19.46 27.03 12.36
C GLU A 419 17.95 26.89 12.65
N GLY A 420 17.25 25.92 12.06
CA GLY A 420 15.83 25.67 12.28
C GLY A 420 14.89 26.34 11.27
N HIS A 421 15.39 26.90 10.18
CA HIS A 421 14.55 27.41 9.09
C HIS A 421 13.71 26.29 8.44
N PHE A 422 14.31 25.13 8.20
CA PHE A 422 13.62 23.96 7.65
C PHE A 422 12.53 23.47 8.61
N PHE A 423 12.84 23.38 9.90
CA PHE A 423 11.85 23.07 10.93
C PHE A 423 10.72 24.11 10.97
N SER A 424 11.04 25.41 10.88
CA SER A 424 10.02 26.47 10.83
C SER A 424 9.04 26.25 9.69
N HIS A 425 9.56 25.94 8.50
CA HIS A 425 8.76 25.65 7.32
C HIS A 425 7.84 24.44 7.53
N VAL A 426 8.39 23.30 7.95
CA VAL A 426 7.64 22.07 8.20
C VAL A 426 6.56 22.29 9.27
N MET A 427 6.95 22.88 10.40
CA MET A 427 6.03 23.11 11.51
C MET A 427 4.90 24.07 11.15
N SER A 428 5.19 25.15 10.41
CA SER A 428 4.16 26.10 9.99
C SER A 428 3.07 25.41 9.16
N ARG A 429 3.45 24.53 8.21
CA ARG A 429 2.49 23.73 7.43
C ARG A 429 1.64 22.83 8.33
N LEU A 430 2.26 22.15 9.27
CA LEU A 430 1.57 21.28 10.22
C LEU A 430 0.57 22.07 11.06
N LEU A 431 1.00 23.20 11.63
CA LEU A 431 0.19 24.07 12.49
C LEU A 431 -1.03 24.63 11.74
N ASP A 432 -0.84 25.06 10.50
CA ASP A 432 -1.93 25.63 9.67
C ASP A 432 -2.96 24.59 9.24
N CYS A 433 -2.60 23.30 9.21
CA CYS A 433 -3.49 22.21 8.81
C CYS A 433 -4.14 21.49 10.01
N CYS A 434 -3.32 20.84 10.84
CA CYS A 434 -3.80 19.94 11.91
C CYS A 434 -3.10 20.12 13.27
N GLY A 435 -2.05 20.94 13.33
CA GLY A 435 -1.19 21.14 14.49
C GLY A 435 -1.74 22.09 15.54
N ARG A 436 -2.55 23.10 15.17
CA ARG A 436 -3.25 24.00 16.12
C ARG A 436 -4.47 23.37 16.78
N ARG A 437 -4.38 22.09 17.15
CA ARG A 437 -5.39 21.39 17.95
C ARG A 437 -4.84 21.23 19.37
N LYS A 438 -5.68 21.49 20.38
CA LYS A 438 -5.29 21.35 21.79
C LYS A 438 -4.64 20.00 22.09
N LYS A 439 -5.16 18.91 21.52
CA LYS A 439 -4.61 17.56 21.67
C LYS A 439 -3.16 17.47 21.17
N THR A 440 -2.89 17.93 19.95
CA THR A 440 -1.54 17.90 19.36
C THR A 440 -0.56 18.75 20.17
N LEU A 441 -0.97 19.93 20.62
CA LEU A 441 -0.13 20.79 21.44
C LEU A 441 0.16 20.19 22.82
N LEU A 442 -0.80 19.46 23.42
CA LEU A 442 -0.57 18.71 24.65
C LEU A 442 0.48 17.60 24.46
N GLU A 443 0.52 16.96 23.30
CA GLU A 443 1.52 15.94 22.97
C GLU A 443 2.91 16.55 22.73
N LEU A 444 2.97 17.76 22.15
CA LEU A 444 4.23 18.44 21.80
C LEU A 444 4.82 19.28 22.92
N LYS A 445 4.05 19.69 23.93
CA LYS A 445 4.50 20.67 24.94
C LYS A 445 5.78 20.26 25.66
N ASP A 446 5.98 18.96 25.89
CA ASP A 446 7.10 18.47 26.69
C ASP A 446 8.42 18.48 25.90
N SER A 447 8.40 18.26 24.57
CA SER A 447 9.61 18.20 23.73
C SER A 447 9.84 19.44 22.86
N MET A 448 8.79 20.20 22.53
CA MET A 448 8.87 21.27 21.53
C MET A 448 8.75 22.69 22.08
N LEU A 449 8.50 22.86 23.39
CA LEU A 449 8.35 24.19 23.98
C LEU A 449 9.59 25.08 23.79
N GLY A 450 10.78 24.54 24.06
CA GLY A 450 12.06 25.24 23.85
C GLY A 450 12.27 25.69 22.39
N PRO A 451 12.20 24.78 21.40
CA PRO A 451 12.23 25.13 19.98
C PRO A 451 11.21 26.21 19.56
N PHE A 452 9.97 26.13 20.05
CA PHE A 452 8.94 27.11 19.73
C PHE A 452 9.28 28.49 20.28
N MET A 453 9.75 28.56 21.52
CA MET A 453 10.19 29.81 22.13
C MET A 453 11.38 30.41 21.39
N LEU A 454 12.38 29.60 21.02
CA LEU A 454 13.55 30.08 20.28
C LEU A 454 13.17 30.76 18.96
N LEU A 455 12.28 30.14 18.18
CA LEU A 455 11.85 30.70 16.89
C LEU A 455 10.93 31.91 17.05
N ALA A 456 10.07 31.91 18.09
CA ALA A 456 9.29 33.10 18.44
C ALA A 456 10.19 34.28 18.84
N LEU A 457 11.27 34.05 19.61
CA LEU A 457 12.27 35.09 19.95
C LEU A 457 12.98 35.65 18.72
N ARG A 458 13.13 34.83 17.66
CA ARG A 458 13.68 35.26 16.36
C ARG A 458 12.66 36.00 15.48
N GLY A 459 11.41 36.13 15.93
CA GLY A 459 10.36 36.88 15.23
C GLY A 459 9.51 36.06 14.25
N GLU A 460 9.53 34.73 14.32
CA GLU A 460 8.72 33.88 13.43
C GLU A 460 7.24 33.87 13.85
N SER A 461 6.38 34.49 13.04
CA SER A 461 4.94 34.71 13.34
C SER A 461 4.16 33.44 13.66
N SER A 462 4.39 32.32 12.96
CA SER A 462 3.71 31.04 13.20
C SER A 462 3.91 30.54 14.63
N PHE A 463 5.10 30.71 15.18
CA PHE A 463 5.45 30.27 16.54
C PHE A 463 4.93 31.25 17.59
N ILE A 464 5.01 32.55 17.33
CA ILE A 464 4.38 33.58 18.18
C ILE A 464 2.89 33.29 18.36
N GLN A 465 2.18 33.05 17.26
CA GLN A 465 0.75 32.73 17.29
C GLN A 465 0.48 31.39 17.99
N THR A 466 1.35 30.39 17.81
CA THR A 466 1.19 29.07 18.45
C THR A 466 1.38 29.15 19.95
N LEU A 467 2.40 29.87 20.43
CA LEU A 467 2.63 30.10 21.85
C LEU A 467 1.48 30.89 22.49
N SER A 468 0.99 31.94 21.82
CA SER A 468 -0.22 32.65 22.27
C SER A 468 -1.44 31.74 22.34
N PHE A 469 -1.63 30.87 21.34
CA PHE A 469 -2.71 29.89 21.34
C PHE A 469 -2.55 28.84 22.44
N MET A 470 -1.34 28.37 22.75
CA MET A 470 -1.08 27.46 23.89
C MET A 470 -1.50 28.08 25.23
N LEU A 471 -1.29 29.38 25.42
CA LEU A 471 -1.79 30.13 26.57
C LEU A 471 -3.32 30.31 26.55
N GLU A 472 -3.91 30.45 25.36
CA GLU A 472 -5.36 30.57 25.20
C GLU A 472 -6.09 29.28 25.59
N VAL A 473 -5.64 28.14 25.07
CA VAL A 473 -6.29 26.84 25.28
C VAL A 473 -5.84 26.11 26.54
N GLU A 474 -5.01 26.76 27.37
CA GLU A 474 -4.52 26.25 28.65
C GLU A 474 -3.85 24.87 28.53
N VAL A 475 -2.92 24.75 27.58
CA VAL A 475 -2.10 23.53 27.39
C VAL A 475 -1.07 23.35 28.51
N LEU A 476 -0.68 24.46 29.15
CA LEU A 476 0.36 24.50 30.17
C LEU A 476 -0.26 24.62 31.55
N HIS A 477 0.08 23.69 32.44
CA HIS A 477 -0.38 23.70 33.83
C HIS A 477 0.66 24.27 34.78
N ASP A 478 1.94 24.23 34.42
CA ASP A 478 3.02 24.84 35.19
C ASP A 478 3.06 26.36 34.99
N GLU A 479 3.17 27.10 36.08
CA GLU A 479 3.20 28.56 36.06
C GLU A 479 4.53 29.09 35.53
N ASN A 480 5.64 28.37 35.73
CA ASN A 480 6.94 28.78 35.23
C ASN A 480 6.98 28.72 33.69
N ASP A 481 6.49 27.63 33.08
CA ASP A 481 6.34 27.53 31.62
C ASP A 481 5.48 28.67 31.03
N LYS A 482 4.36 29.03 31.71
CA LYS A 482 3.51 30.15 31.25
C LYS A 482 4.27 31.47 31.29
N LEU A 483 4.97 31.77 32.38
CA LEU A 483 5.75 32.99 32.53
C LEU A 483 6.87 33.08 31.49
N GLN A 484 7.51 31.96 31.18
CA GLN A 484 8.52 31.89 30.13
C GLN A 484 7.95 32.19 28.74
N ILE A 485 6.78 31.65 28.41
CA ILE A 485 6.10 31.99 27.15
C ILE A 485 5.73 33.47 27.11
N ILE A 486 5.15 33.99 28.19
CA ILE A 486 4.75 35.40 28.26
C ILE A 486 5.96 36.30 28.03
N SER A 487 7.06 36.05 28.76
CA SER A 487 8.31 36.78 28.57
C SER A 487 8.86 36.67 27.15
N THR A 488 8.73 35.51 26.52
CA THR A 488 9.11 35.30 25.11
C THR A 488 8.26 36.14 24.15
N LEU A 489 6.93 36.14 24.32
CA LEU A 489 6.01 36.94 23.51
C LEU A 489 6.29 38.43 23.69
N GLU A 490 6.50 38.89 24.93
CA GLU A 490 6.80 40.28 25.26
C GLU A 490 8.17 40.76 24.74
N SER A 491 9.05 39.84 24.32
CA SER A 491 10.36 40.18 23.76
C SER A 491 10.30 40.62 22.30
N THR A 492 9.15 40.44 21.61
CA THR A 492 8.95 40.85 20.21
C THR A 492 7.75 41.76 20.07
N GLU A 493 7.73 42.63 19.06
CA GLU A 493 6.62 43.56 18.85
C GLU A 493 5.32 42.84 18.46
N GLU A 494 5.39 41.88 17.53
CA GLU A 494 4.22 41.06 17.16
C GLU A 494 3.72 40.21 18.35
N GLY A 495 4.65 39.65 19.15
CA GLY A 495 4.29 38.87 20.33
C GLY A 495 3.59 39.69 21.41
N LYS A 496 4.02 40.93 21.67
CA LYS A 496 3.32 41.87 22.56
C LYS A 496 1.89 42.10 22.11
N GLN A 497 1.69 42.41 20.83
CA GLN A 497 0.37 42.65 20.26
C GLN A 497 -0.53 41.41 20.36
N CYS A 498 0.01 40.22 20.06
CA CYS A 498 -0.70 38.96 20.20
C CYS A 498 -1.10 38.67 21.65
N TYR A 499 -0.19 38.91 22.61
CA TYR A 499 -0.45 38.67 24.03
C TYR A 499 -1.43 39.68 24.62
N GLU A 500 -1.34 40.96 24.24
CA GLU A 500 -2.31 41.99 24.62
C GLU A 500 -3.71 41.64 24.10
N ALA A 501 -3.82 41.24 22.83
CA ALA A 501 -5.08 40.78 22.24
C ALA A 501 -5.66 39.58 23.00
N LEU A 502 -4.82 38.62 23.40
CA LEU A 502 -5.22 37.48 24.23
C LEU A 502 -5.72 37.93 25.61
N CYS A 503 -5.03 38.85 26.27
CA CYS A 503 -5.43 39.41 27.56
C CYS A 503 -6.80 40.12 27.46
N ILE A 504 -7.00 40.95 26.44
CA ILE A 504 -8.29 41.61 26.17
C ILE A 504 -9.39 40.57 25.93
N LYS A 505 -9.10 39.52 25.14
CA LYS A 505 -10.05 38.44 24.88
C LYS A 505 -10.44 37.70 26.17
N LYS A 506 -9.46 37.34 27.01
CA LYS A 506 -9.68 36.70 28.32
C LYS A 506 -10.46 37.61 29.28
N ALA A 507 -10.23 38.92 29.24
CA ALA A 507 -10.97 39.89 30.05
C ALA A 507 -12.43 40.01 29.59
N LYS A 508 -12.68 40.13 28.27
CA LYS A 508 -14.04 40.13 27.70
C LYS A 508 -14.79 38.86 28.05
N PHE A 509 -14.12 37.70 27.95
CA PHE A 509 -14.71 36.43 28.33
C PHE A 509 -15.08 36.41 29.83
N ARG A 510 -14.17 36.80 30.72
CA ARG A 510 -14.46 36.92 32.17
C ARG A 510 -15.63 37.86 32.45
N GLN A 511 -15.67 39.03 31.82
CA GLN A 511 -16.78 39.97 31.97
C GLN A 511 -18.12 39.38 31.49
N MET A 512 -18.12 38.65 30.37
CA MET A 512 -19.32 37.95 29.89
C MET A 512 -19.77 36.86 30.88
N GLN A 513 -18.82 36.11 31.45
CA GLN A 513 -19.11 35.10 32.46
C GLN A 513 -19.65 35.71 33.76
N GLU A 514 -19.06 36.81 34.26
CA GLU A 514 -19.55 37.58 35.41
C GLU A 514 -20.97 38.13 35.18
N LYS A 515 -21.29 38.50 33.94
CA LYS A 515 -22.63 38.95 33.57
C LYS A 515 -23.65 37.82 33.51
N GLY A 516 -23.27 36.54 33.65
CA GLY A 516 -24.18 35.39 33.62
C GLY A 516 -24.08 34.53 32.35
N GLY A 517 -23.10 34.78 31.48
CA GLY A 517 -22.85 33.99 30.28
C GLY A 517 -23.55 34.47 29.01
N PRO A 518 -23.45 33.69 27.91
CA PRO A 518 -24.11 34.01 26.65
C PRO A 518 -25.63 33.88 26.76
N THR A 519 -26.37 34.66 25.98
CA THR A 519 -27.84 34.55 25.85
C THR A 519 -28.26 33.58 24.75
N VAL A 520 -27.40 33.36 23.76
CA VAL A 520 -27.65 32.46 22.62
C VAL A 520 -26.43 31.56 22.43
N LEU A 521 -26.67 30.26 22.25
CA LEU A 521 -25.64 29.26 22.04
C LEU A 521 -26.08 28.23 21.00
N THR A 522 -25.17 27.88 20.08
CA THR A 522 -25.37 26.82 19.08
C THR A 522 -24.20 25.84 19.17
N LEU A 523 -24.47 24.54 19.21
CA LEU A 523 -23.44 23.51 19.20
C LEU A 523 -23.19 22.96 17.78
N PRO A 524 -21.96 22.54 17.45
CA PRO A 524 -21.65 21.86 16.18
C PRO A 524 -22.43 20.55 16.01
N THR A 525 -22.78 20.18 14.77
CA THR A 525 -23.57 18.98 14.44
C THR A 525 -22.98 17.64 14.91
N LYS A 526 -21.69 17.59 15.23
CA LYS A 526 -21.06 16.36 15.79
C LYS A 526 -21.08 16.30 17.32
N SER A 527 -21.64 17.31 17.99
CA SER A 527 -21.64 17.40 19.44
C SER A 527 -22.46 16.28 20.08
N THR A 528 -21.94 15.79 21.20
CA THR A 528 -22.50 14.72 22.03
C THR A 528 -22.95 15.25 23.40
N ASP A 529 -23.58 14.39 24.20
CA ASP A 529 -23.96 14.72 25.58
C ASP A 529 -22.74 15.14 26.42
N ASP A 530 -21.60 14.48 26.23
CA ASP A 530 -20.34 14.81 26.90
C ASP A 530 -19.80 16.19 26.51
N ASP A 531 -20.02 16.62 25.26
CA ASP A 531 -19.62 17.95 24.81
C ASP A 531 -20.47 19.04 25.47
N LEU A 532 -21.79 18.84 25.52
CA LEU A 532 -22.69 19.75 26.21
C LEU A 532 -22.38 19.81 27.71
N ALA A 533 -22.18 18.65 28.35
CA ALA A 533 -21.85 18.53 29.76
C ALA A 533 -20.56 19.28 30.11
N ARG A 534 -19.50 19.09 29.32
CA ARG A 534 -18.22 19.79 29.52
C ARG A 534 -18.36 21.29 29.35
N LEU A 535 -19.10 21.73 28.33
CA LEU A 535 -19.33 23.14 28.07
C LEU A 535 -20.06 23.79 29.25
N LEU A 536 -21.20 23.24 29.66
CA LEU A 536 -22.03 23.81 30.73
C LEU A 536 -21.35 23.77 32.11
N LYS A 537 -20.49 22.79 32.38
CA LYS A 537 -19.68 22.73 33.62
C LYS A 537 -18.53 23.75 33.64
N SER A 538 -18.12 24.28 32.48
CA SER A 538 -16.93 25.13 32.35
C SER A 538 -17.17 26.63 32.60
N GLY A 539 -18.42 27.07 32.77
CA GLY A 539 -18.74 28.49 32.91
C GLY A 539 -20.14 28.77 33.42
N SER A 540 -20.46 30.05 33.55
CA SER A 540 -21.79 30.57 33.85
C SER A 540 -22.64 30.60 32.57
N PHE A 541 -23.79 29.94 32.62
CA PHE A 541 -24.80 29.95 31.54
C PHE A 541 -26.17 30.35 32.08
N GLY A 542 -26.20 31.07 33.20
CA GLY A 542 -27.43 31.49 33.88
C GLY A 542 -28.33 32.39 33.04
N ASN A 543 -27.78 33.10 32.05
CA ASN A 543 -28.51 33.97 31.13
C ASN A 543 -28.90 33.30 29.81
N LEU A 544 -28.59 32.01 29.63
CA LEU A 544 -28.79 31.37 28.34
C LEU A 544 -30.28 31.24 28.05
N GLN A 545 -30.76 32.01 27.07
CA GLN A 545 -32.16 32.08 26.65
C GLN A 545 -32.45 31.21 25.44
N SER A 546 -31.48 31.01 24.55
CA SER A 546 -31.66 30.23 23.33
C SER A 546 -30.53 29.22 23.15
N LEU A 547 -30.89 27.94 23.09
CA LEU A 547 -29.96 26.85 22.88
C LEU A 547 -30.36 26.04 21.63
N ASN A 548 -29.45 26.01 20.66
CA ASN A 548 -29.61 25.25 19.43
C ASN A 548 -28.71 24.01 19.43
N LEU A 549 -29.34 22.84 19.47
CA LEU A 549 -28.75 21.50 19.39
C LEU A 549 -29.19 20.76 18.13
N ALA A 550 -29.72 21.45 17.12
CA ALA A 550 -30.19 20.82 15.90
C ALA A 550 -29.07 20.04 15.19
N PHE A 551 -29.41 18.87 14.66
CA PHE A 551 -28.51 17.95 13.97
C PHE A 551 -27.31 17.49 14.78
N THR A 552 -27.37 17.57 16.11
CA THR A 552 -26.32 17.05 17.00
C THR A 552 -26.56 15.57 17.35
N HIS A 553 -25.57 14.92 17.93
CA HIS A 553 -25.64 13.54 18.42
C HIS A 553 -26.09 13.45 19.89
N VAL A 554 -26.75 14.49 20.41
CA VAL A 554 -27.25 14.49 21.79
C VAL A 554 -28.43 13.53 21.96
N THR A 555 -28.54 12.96 23.16
CA THR A 555 -29.59 12.03 23.56
C THR A 555 -30.36 12.57 24.77
N SER A 556 -31.35 11.82 25.26
CA SER A 556 -32.07 12.16 26.49
C SER A 556 -31.17 12.31 27.73
N ALA A 557 -29.95 11.77 27.71
CA ALA A 557 -29.01 11.94 28.83
C ALA A 557 -28.59 13.41 29.01
N CYS A 558 -28.62 14.23 27.96
CA CYS A 558 -28.26 15.64 28.07
C CYS A 558 -29.27 16.48 28.88
N ALA A 559 -30.50 15.96 29.09
CA ALA A 559 -31.56 16.65 29.81
C ALA A 559 -31.17 17.04 31.24
N GLU A 560 -30.33 16.25 31.92
CA GLU A 560 -29.82 16.57 33.26
C GLU A 560 -29.02 17.88 33.31
N TYR A 561 -28.46 18.31 32.17
CA TYR A 561 -27.75 19.57 32.03
C TYR A 561 -28.66 20.69 31.51
N LEU A 562 -29.60 20.37 30.62
CA LEU A 562 -30.55 21.34 30.09
C LEU A 562 -31.40 21.96 31.20
N VAL A 563 -31.84 21.15 32.17
CA VAL A 563 -32.65 21.63 33.31
C VAL A 563 -31.90 22.57 34.26
N GLN A 564 -30.58 22.70 34.10
CA GLN A 564 -29.74 23.62 34.89
C GLN A 564 -29.66 25.03 34.27
N LEU A 565 -30.41 25.29 33.19
CA LEU A 565 -30.43 26.57 32.47
C LEU A 565 -31.70 27.37 32.84
N PRO A 566 -31.66 28.17 33.94
CA PRO A 566 -32.86 28.76 34.53
C PRO A 566 -33.55 29.81 33.65
N ALA A 567 -32.81 30.40 32.70
CA ALA A 567 -33.30 31.44 31.80
C ALA A 567 -33.70 30.92 30.40
N LEU A 568 -33.72 29.60 30.17
CA LEU A 568 -33.95 29.04 28.84
C LEU A 568 -35.39 29.27 28.36
N LEU A 569 -35.52 29.93 27.21
CA LEU A 569 -36.79 30.26 26.55
C LEU A 569 -36.97 29.51 25.23
N HIS A 570 -35.87 29.21 24.53
CA HIS A 570 -35.88 28.57 23.23
C HIS A 570 -34.93 27.38 23.22
N LEU A 571 -35.48 26.19 22.91
CA LEU A 571 -34.72 24.96 22.82
C LEU A 571 -34.99 24.29 21.47
N ASN A 572 -33.95 24.14 20.66
CA ASN A 572 -34.02 23.46 19.38
C ASN A 572 -33.28 22.12 19.43
N LEU A 573 -34.02 21.02 19.29
CA LEU A 573 -33.57 19.63 19.31
C LEU A 573 -33.82 18.91 17.98
N TRP A 574 -34.04 19.66 16.89
CA TRP A 574 -34.35 19.07 15.58
C TRP A 574 -33.32 18.01 15.16
N SER A 575 -33.79 16.83 14.75
CA SER A 575 -32.97 15.73 14.23
C SER A 575 -31.88 15.30 15.22
N THR A 576 -32.25 15.16 16.49
CA THR A 576 -31.42 14.60 17.56
C THR A 576 -31.98 13.25 18.03
N GLN A 577 -31.24 12.55 18.89
CA GLN A 577 -31.69 11.30 19.52
C GLN A 577 -32.38 11.55 20.87
N PHE A 578 -32.97 12.74 21.04
CA PHE A 578 -33.68 13.14 22.24
C PHE A 578 -35.07 12.48 22.31
N GLY A 579 -35.43 11.91 23.45
CA GLY A 579 -36.62 11.05 23.60
C GLY A 579 -37.41 11.32 24.87
N ASP A 580 -38.40 10.48 25.14
CA ASP A 580 -39.46 10.72 26.13
C ASP A 580 -38.92 10.98 27.55
N LYS A 581 -37.93 10.20 27.99
CA LYS A 581 -37.32 10.37 29.32
C LYS A 581 -36.71 11.77 29.49
N GLY A 582 -36.01 12.28 28.47
CA GLY A 582 -35.44 13.61 28.50
C GLY A 582 -36.51 14.69 28.47
N LEU A 583 -37.58 14.46 27.70
CA LEU A 583 -38.70 15.39 27.56
C LEU A 583 -39.49 15.57 28.85
N HIS A 584 -39.67 14.50 29.62
CA HIS A 584 -40.24 14.58 30.97
C HIS A 584 -39.46 15.50 31.88
N MET A 585 -38.13 15.33 31.95
CA MET A 585 -37.27 16.18 32.78
C MET A 585 -37.34 17.65 32.35
N VAL A 586 -37.33 17.91 31.04
CA VAL A 586 -37.49 19.25 30.48
C VAL A 586 -38.84 19.85 30.88
N ALA A 587 -39.94 19.11 30.74
CA ALA A 587 -41.28 19.59 31.10
C ALA A 587 -41.43 19.87 32.60
N GLU A 588 -40.83 19.03 33.45
CA GLU A 588 -40.88 19.15 34.91
C GLU A 588 -40.07 20.32 35.47
N GLN A 589 -39.04 20.80 34.76
CA GLN A 589 -38.11 21.78 35.32
C GLN A 589 -38.04 23.10 34.53
N LEU A 590 -38.25 23.08 33.21
CA LEU A 590 -38.10 24.25 32.34
C LEU A 590 -39.44 24.94 32.05
N HIS A 591 -40.15 25.34 33.10
CA HIS A 591 -41.51 25.92 32.98
C HIS A 591 -41.56 27.26 32.23
N ASN A 592 -40.43 27.94 32.04
CA ASN A 592 -40.35 29.22 31.33
C ASN A 592 -40.14 29.06 29.81
N LEU A 593 -40.00 27.83 29.31
CA LEU A 593 -39.73 27.59 27.90
C LEU A 593 -40.92 28.08 27.03
N GLU A 594 -40.60 28.91 26.03
CA GLU A 594 -41.58 29.50 25.12
C GLU A 594 -41.55 28.83 23.73
N SER A 595 -40.39 28.35 23.28
CA SER A 595 -40.24 27.66 22.00
C SER A 595 -39.50 26.34 22.17
N LEU A 596 -40.11 25.27 21.65
CA LEU A 596 -39.52 23.93 21.66
C LEU A 596 -39.66 23.31 20.27
N ASN A 597 -38.52 22.94 19.68
CA ASN A 597 -38.47 22.23 18.42
C ASN A 597 -38.00 20.78 18.62
N LEU A 598 -38.90 19.83 18.38
CA LEU A 598 -38.70 18.38 18.48
C LEU A 598 -38.81 17.69 17.11
N CYS A 599 -38.72 18.46 16.02
CA CYS A 599 -38.80 17.93 14.67
C CYS A 599 -37.83 16.75 14.48
N GLU A 600 -38.30 15.67 13.85
CA GLU A 600 -37.50 14.45 13.59
C GLU A 600 -36.78 13.87 14.83
N THR A 601 -37.41 13.95 16.01
CA THR A 601 -36.92 13.27 17.22
C THR A 601 -37.73 11.99 17.50
N PRO A 602 -37.15 10.99 18.21
CA PRO A 602 -37.84 9.74 18.53
C PRO A 602 -38.92 9.86 19.63
N VAL A 603 -39.33 11.07 20.02
CA VAL A 603 -40.37 11.30 21.04
C VAL A 603 -41.72 10.70 20.61
N THR A 604 -42.46 10.22 21.60
CA THR A 604 -43.77 9.58 21.45
C THR A 604 -44.81 10.27 22.32
N ASP A 605 -46.06 9.81 22.23
CA ASP A 605 -47.15 10.25 23.11
C ASP A 605 -46.83 10.18 24.61
N ASP A 606 -45.96 9.26 25.03
CA ASP A 606 -45.50 9.14 26.42
C ASP A 606 -44.84 10.45 26.85
N GLY A 607 -43.76 10.85 26.17
CA GLY A 607 -43.05 12.10 26.41
C GLY A 607 -43.90 13.34 26.12
N LEU A 608 -44.61 13.35 25.00
CA LEU A 608 -45.37 14.52 24.56
C LEU A 608 -46.51 14.86 25.53
N SER A 609 -47.11 13.87 26.19
CA SER A 609 -48.16 14.10 27.18
C SER A 609 -47.68 14.92 28.39
N SER A 610 -46.38 14.92 28.71
CA SER A 610 -45.85 15.73 29.82
C SER A 610 -45.80 17.22 29.48
N LEU A 611 -45.83 17.62 28.21
CA LEU A 611 -45.77 19.04 27.82
C LEU A 611 -47.02 19.84 28.24
N VAL A 612 -48.11 19.17 28.62
CA VAL A 612 -49.37 19.82 29.03
C VAL A 612 -49.20 20.73 30.27
N ILE A 613 -48.16 20.52 31.08
CA ILE A 613 -47.85 21.38 32.24
C ILE A 613 -47.04 22.63 31.87
N MET A 614 -46.54 22.76 30.64
CA MET A 614 -45.70 23.87 30.21
C MET A 614 -46.54 25.08 29.76
N SER A 615 -47.11 25.79 30.72
CA SER A 615 -48.08 26.88 30.46
C SER A 615 -47.52 28.10 29.71
N ASN A 616 -46.20 28.23 29.55
CA ASN A 616 -45.55 29.33 28.85
C ASN A 616 -45.20 29.02 27.39
N LEU A 617 -45.41 27.77 26.94
CA LEU A 617 -45.06 27.35 25.59
C LEU A 617 -45.95 28.05 24.55
N ARG A 618 -45.31 28.69 23.56
CA ARG A 618 -45.95 29.46 22.48
C ARG A 618 -45.77 28.79 21.12
N ASN A 619 -44.57 28.29 20.83
CA ASN A 619 -44.25 27.64 19.56
C ASN A 619 -43.76 26.21 19.83
N LEU A 620 -44.47 25.23 19.29
CA LEU A 620 -44.13 23.82 19.43
C LEU A 620 -44.05 23.16 18.05
N ASN A 621 -42.86 22.69 17.66
CA ASN A 621 -42.67 21.96 16.41
C ASN A 621 -42.52 20.45 16.70
N LEU A 622 -43.46 19.67 16.19
CA LEU A 622 -43.57 18.21 16.34
C LEU A 622 -43.54 17.50 14.98
N ASN A 623 -43.05 18.17 13.94
CA ASN A 623 -42.99 17.60 12.60
C ASN A 623 -42.20 16.28 12.60
N SER A 624 -42.72 15.26 11.90
CA SER A 624 -42.09 13.94 11.81
C SER A 624 -41.82 13.26 13.17
N THR A 625 -42.69 13.47 14.16
CA THR A 625 -42.69 12.77 15.46
C THR A 625 -43.81 11.71 15.54
N ARG A 626 -43.79 10.86 16.58
CA ARG A 626 -44.81 9.82 16.82
C ARG A 626 -45.97 10.35 17.68
N LEU A 627 -46.64 11.39 17.21
CA LEU A 627 -47.77 12.04 17.86
C LEU A 627 -49.10 11.39 17.43
N SER A 628 -50.00 11.07 18.37
CA SER A 628 -51.37 10.65 18.06
C SER A 628 -52.38 11.80 18.12
N PRO A 629 -53.55 11.66 17.47
CA PRO A 629 -54.64 12.63 17.57
C PRO A 629 -55.06 12.92 19.02
N THR A 630 -55.01 11.91 19.89
CA THR A 630 -55.44 12.06 21.29
C THR A 630 -54.50 12.96 22.10
N THR A 631 -53.20 12.87 21.87
CA THR A 631 -52.20 13.72 22.52
C THR A 631 -52.21 15.12 21.91
N TYR A 632 -52.38 15.23 20.59
CA TYR A 632 -52.54 16.52 19.93
C TYR A 632 -53.69 17.34 20.52
N GLU A 633 -54.84 16.70 20.75
CA GLU A 633 -56.01 17.30 21.38
C GLU A 633 -55.75 17.83 22.81
N LYS A 634 -54.78 17.24 23.53
CA LYS A 634 -54.34 17.75 24.84
C LYS A 634 -53.39 18.93 24.68
N LEU A 635 -52.42 18.83 23.78
CA LEU A 635 -51.39 19.86 23.56
C LEU A 635 -51.96 21.16 23.02
N ARG A 636 -52.93 21.11 22.10
CA ARG A 636 -53.57 22.32 21.55
C ARG A 636 -54.35 23.16 22.57
N LYS A 637 -54.59 22.62 23.78
CA LYS A 637 -55.28 23.30 24.89
C LYS A 637 -54.33 24.06 25.82
N LEU A 638 -53.02 24.05 25.54
CA LEU A 638 -52.05 24.85 26.28
C LEU A 638 -52.43 26.34 26.22
N PRO A 639 -52.41 27.05 27.36
CA PRO A 639 -53.08 28.35 27.49
C PRO A 639 -52.42 29.49 26.70
N ARG A 640 -51.14 29.34 26.34
CA ARG A 640 -50.35 30.36 25.62
C ARG A 640 -49.83 29.87 24.27
N LEU A 641 -50.29 28.71 23.80
CA LEU A 641 -49.79 28.13 22.54
C LEU A 641 -50.32 28.94 21.36
N GLU A 642 -49.41 29.53 20.59
CA GLU A 642 -49.70 30.35 19.41
C GLU A 642 -49.56 29.52 18.12
N GLU A 643 -48.56 28.64 18.07
CA GLU A 643 -48.24 27.83 16.90
C GLU A 643 -47.88 26.39 17.30
N ILE A 644 -48.50 25.42 16.63
CA ILE A 644 -48.13 24.01 16.71
C ILE A 644 -47.98 23.43 15.30
N ASP A 645 -46.78 22.98 14.96
CA ASP A 645 -46.49 22.36 13.65
C ASP A 645 -46.47 20.84 13.80
N VAL A 646 -47.39 20.18 13.14
CA VAL A 646 -47.58 18.72 13.17
C VAL A 646 -47.49 18.10 11.76
N ARG A 647 -46.89 18.81 10.79
CA ARG A 647 -46.71 18.28 9.44
C ARG A 647 -45.96 16.95 9.47
N TYR A 648 -46.33 16.04 8.57
CA TYR A 648 -45.74 14.70 8.48
C TYR A 648 -45.86 13.88 9.79
N THR A 649 -46.95 14.09 10.53
CA THR A 649 -47.40 13.22 11.63
C THR A 649 -48.77 12.64 11.31
N ASP A 650 -49.15 11.52 11.93
CA ASP A 650 -50.40 10.78 11.64
C ASP A 650 -51.64 11.37 12.34
N VAL A 651 -51.75 12.71 12.40
CA VAL A 651 -52.76 13.45 13.18
C VAL A 651 -53.81 14.15 12.34
#